data_AF-A0AAE2C5I6-F1
#
_entry.id   AF-A0AAE2C5I6-F1
#
_cell.length_a   1.000
_cell.length_b   1.000
_cell.length_c   1.000
_cell.angle_alpha   90.00
_cell.angle_beta   90.00
_cell.angle_gamma   90.00
#
_symmetry.space_group_name_H-M   'P 1'
#
loop_
_entity.id
_entity.type
_entity.pdbx_description
1 polymer ?
#
loop_
_entity_poly.entity_id
_entity_poly.type
_entity_poly.pdbx_seq_one_letter_code
_entity_poly.pdbx_strand_id
1 'polypeptide(L)'
;MEFFNNAKSVRLKSHLDKYLVADEDEQTVRQSRNGAPTKARWAVELVDGNPHVIRLKGCHGRYLTASDEAFLLGMTGKKVLQTIPDIKKDASIEWEPIKEGYRVKLRTKGGKFLRANGATPPWRNSVTHDLPHRTATQDWVLWDVDVVDVSVLDDEYLPSNASSFNSSMQDQDHSFPSSPCTPSVSSEGRAMSAASERVWEPSIVSQKRWPSIGTDQRSSRNSGRQDGMEFFNKAKAVRLQSHLGKYLLADDDEKTVRQSRNGASHRARWTVEFVEGKSNRIRLKSCHGLYLTAADEPFLLGMTGKKVFQTHPETKTDIAIEWEPVKEGLNVKLMTSEGKFLRANGGSPPWRNSVTHDVPHRTATQSWVLWGVEIVDITVSDLDSNSGWSSPTSSFSSLAEDYSGSPDTGSPMVQYCNSGNDSIKEVSGMEFFKNARTVRLRSIHDKFLMADSDEEKVVQDRHGTHKSVRWTIEFVEGVDTVIRLRSCYGKYLTASDEEHRLGVTGRKVIQSLPRKLDSSVEWEPVTDANGVLVKLKTRYGNYLRANGGLPPWRNSITHDVPQRHHDWILWSVDIMQTRPRSPPKVSTSESEDDLSSSFHLISSSPGLSSRHEDPPMKSEGRLIYYYVADDDGDVSDDKNAPSFHFKGYGLEELTQKLEEETGLKDIIVCSRNLINGKLYPLRLALPPNKPTMHVVVVPPTSRGSNTSSFS
;
A
#
# COMPACT_ATOMS: atom_id res chain seq x y z
N MET A 1 28.15 29.22 0.49
CA MET A 1 28.64 30.59 0.75
C MET A 1 28.97 31.41 -0.50
N GLU A 2 29.53 30.85 -1.57
CA GLU A 2 29.88 31.61 -2.81
C GLU A 2 28.72 32.48 -3.36
N PHE A 3 27.48 31.97 -3.37
CA PHE A 3 26.30 32.73 -3.82
C PHE A 3 25.85 33.85 -2.88
N PHE A 4 26.28 33.84 -1.62
CA PHE A 4 25.74 34.71 -0.56
C PHE A 4 26.75 35.74 -0.05
N ASN A 5 28.05 35.52 -0.24
CA ASN A 5 29.09 36.43 0.27
C ASN A 5 29.07 37.81 -0.40
N ASN A 6 28.66 37.89 -1.67
CA ASN A 6 28.66 39.13 -2.46
C ASN A 6 27.23 39.61 -2.80
N ALA A 7 26.20 38.85 -2.40
CA ALA A 7 24.82 39.13 -2.78
C ALA A 7 24.15 40.02 -1.72
N LYS A 8 23.67 41.21 -2.12
CA LYS A 8 22.83 42.05 -1.25
C LYS A 8 21.43 41.48 -1.07
N SER A 9 20.87 40.87 -2.11
CA SER A 9 19.55 40.23 -2.11
C SER A 9 19.56 38.99 -3.00
N VAL A 10 18.73 38.01 -2.65
CA VAL A 10 18.53 36.77 -3.43
C VAL A 10 17.05 36.47 -3.63
N ARG A 11 16.75 35.65 -4.64
CA ARG A 11 15.49 34.90 -4.74
C ARG A 11 15.82 33.42 -4.76
N LEU A 12 15.01 32.64 -4.07
CA LEU A 12 15.20 31.19 -3.96
C LEU A 12 14.12 30.50 -4.78
N LYS A 13 14.54 29.73 -5.77
CA LYS A 13 13.64 28.99 -6.67
C LYS A 13 13.68 27.50 -6.33
N SER A 14 12.52 26.91 -6.15
CA SER A 14 12.34 25.51 -5.79
C SER A 14 12.37 24.58 -7.03
N HIS A 15 12.47 23.27 -6.79
CA HIS A 15 12.34 22.22 -7.80
C HIS A 15 11.02 22.24 -8.62
N LEU A 16 10.02 23.02 -8.21
CA LEU A 16 8.72 23.16 -8.90
C LEU A 16 8.64 24.42 -9.78
N ASP A 17 9.78 25.06 -10.04
CA ASP A 17 9.86 26.37 -10.69
C ASP A 17 9.01 27.45 -10.00
N LYS A 18 9.01 27.45 -8.67
CA LYS A 18 8.32 28.44 -7.83
C LYS A 18 9.28 29.12 -6.89
N TYR A 19 9.06 30.39 -6.64
CA TYR A 19 9.88 31.18 -5.73
C TYR A 19 9.42 31.07 -4.29
N LEU A 20 10.37 31.16 -3.35
CA LEU A 20 10.12 31.39 -1.93
C LEU A 20 9.57 32.80 -1.73
N VAL A 21 8.35 32.92 -1.21
CA VAL A 21 7.62 34.17 -1.09
C VAL A 21 7.15 34.39 0.35
N ALA A 22 7.39 35.61 0.82
CA ALA A 22 6.78 36.18 2.02
C ALA A 22 5.30 36.48 1.76
N ASP A 23 4.39 35.95 2.58
CA ASP A 23 2.96 36.19 2.39
C ASP A 23 2.49 37.50 3.05
N GLU A 24 1.34 37.99 2.61
CA GLU A 24 0.76 39.27 3.09
C GLU A 24 0.24 39.20 4.53
N ASP A 25 0.09 38.00 5.09
CA ASP A 25 -0.24 37.84 6.51
C ASP A 25 0.96 38.11 7.43
N GLU A 26 2.13 38.41 6.84
CA GLU A 26 3.40 38.69 7.49
C GLU A 26 3.92 37.57 8.40
N GLN A 27 3.30 36.39 8.36
CA GLN A 27 3.63 35.25 9.22
C GLN A 27 4.03 34.04 8.40
N THR A 28 3.37 33.79 7.27
CA THR A 28 3.54 32.57 6.50
C THR A 28 4.52 32.74 5.36
N VAL A 29 5.20 31.65 5.05
CA VAL A 29 6.11 31.56 3.92
C VAL A 29 5.65 30.45 3.00
N ARG A 30 5.51 30.77 1.71
CA ARG A 30 4.96 29.86 0.71
C ARG A 30 5.73 29.91 -0.60
N GLN A 31 5.39 28.98 -1.47
CA GLN A 31 5.86 28.96 -2.84
C GLN A 31 4.84 29.59 -3.78
N SER A 32 5.28 30.47 -4.66
CA SER A 32 4.43 31.07 -5.69
C SER A 32 5.09 31.07 -7.05
N ARG A 33 4.29 30.87 -8.10
CA ARG A 33 4.70 31.07 -9.50
C ARG A 33 4.66 32.56 -9.88
N ASN A 34 3.74 33.31 -9.28
CA ASN A 34 3.59 34.77 -9.48
C ASN A 34 4.37 35.52 -8.38
N GLY A 35 5.67 35.26 -8.28
CA GLY A 35 6.53 35.94 -7.32
C GLY A 35 6.70 37.40 -7.74
N ALA A 36 5.78 38.28 -7.32
CA ALA A 36 6.01 39.72 -7.39
C ALA A 36 7.44 39.99 -6.88
N PRO A 37 8.25 40.77 -7.63
CA PRO A 37 9.69 40.83 -7.38
C PRO A 37 10.00 41.24 -5.95
N THR A 38 9.15 42.05 -5.32
CA THR A 38 9.26 42.46 -3.91
C THR A 38 9.08 41.30 -2.93
N LYS A 39 8.02 40.49 -3.05
CA LYS A 39 7.71 39.43 -2.08
C LYS A 39 8.63 38.22 -2.13
N ALA A 40 9.27 37.99 -3.28
CA ALA A 40 10.22 36.91 -3.48
C ALA A 40 11.67 37.30 -3.14
N ARG A 41 11.94 38.58 -2.88
CA ARG A 41 13.28 39.09 -2.53
C ARG A 41 13.54 38.89 -1.04
N TRP A 42 14.70 38.30 -0.77
CA TRP A 42 15.24 38.11 0.57
C TRP A 42 16.60 38.79 0.65
N ALA A 43 16.71 39.80 1.51
CA ALA A 43 17.99 40.42 1.83
C ALA A 43 18.84 39.45 2.64
N VAL A 44 20.13 39.35 2.28
CA VAL A 44 21.08 38.44 2.94
C VAL A 44 21.86 39.24 3.98
N GLU A 45 21.71 38.86 5.25
CA GLU A 45 22.51 39.40 6.34
C GLU A 45 23.49 38.33 6.83
N LEU A 46 24.78 38.65 6.85
CA LEU A 46 25.82 37.77 7.39
C LEU A 46 25.82 37.87 8.92
N VAL A 47 26.09 36.75 9.60
CA VAL A 47 26.11 36.71 11.08
C VAL A 47 27.52 37.05 11.58
N ASP A 48 27.62 38.11 12.40
CA ASP A 48 28.88 38.52 13.03
C ASP A 48 29.48 37.39 13.86
N GLY A 49 30.73 37.01 13.54
CA GLY A 49 31.45 35.91 14.20
C GLY A 49 31.19 34.52 13.64
N ASN A 50 30.22 34.33 12.73
CA ASN A 50 29.92 33.05 12.08
C ASN A 50 29.77 33.23 10.56
N PRO A 51 30.87 33.30 9.78
CA PRO A 51 30.83 33.63 8.36
C PRO A 51 30.19 32.54 7.47
N HIS A 52 29.83 31.38 8.02
CA HIS A 52 29.15 30.30 7.29
C HIS A 52 27.63 30.29 7.45
N VAL A 53 27.08 31.25 8.21
CA VAL A 53 25.66 31.32 8.54
C VAL A 53 25.10 32.65 8.02
N ILE A 54 23.89 32.59 7.48
CA ILE A 54 23.17 33.74 6.94
C ILE A 54 21.80 33.89 7.62
N ARG A 55 21.27 35.10 7.57
CA ARG A 55 19.90 35.45 7.89
C ARG A 55 19.23 35.98 6.64
N LEU A 56 17.99 35.57 6.41
CA LEU A 56 17.20 35.98 5.25
C LEU A 56 16.07 36.87 5.72
N LYS A 57 16.10 38.14 5.31
CA LYS A 57 15.09 39.15 5.66
C LYS A 57 14.17 39.40 4.47
N GLY A 58 12.88 39.15 4.65
CA GLY A 58 11.87 39.35 3.61
C GLY A 58 11.46 40.81 3.45
N CYS A 59 10.61 41.09 2.46
CA CYS A 59 10.14 42.46 2.15
C CYS A 59 9.38 43.16 3.29
N HIS A 60 8.73 42.41 4.19
CA HIS A 60 8.05 42.96 5.38
C HIS A 60 9.02 43.26 6.54
N GLY A 61 10.34 43.20 6.31
CA GLY A 61 11.35 43.41 7.34
C GLY A 61 11.49 42.28 8.37
N ARG A 62 10.80 41.16 8.17
CA ARG A 62 10.81 39.96 9.02
C ARG A 62 11.78 38.90 8.53
N TYR A 63 12.29 38.08 9.44
CA TYR A 63 13.28 37.05 9.15
C TYR A 63 12.64 35.69 8.86
N LEU A 64 13.23 34.95 7.94
CA LEU A 64 12.89 33.56 7.67
C LEU A 64 13.29 32.69 8.86
N THR A 65 12.30 32.10 9.53
CA THR A 65 12.47 31.48 10.84
C THR A 65 12.02 30.03 10.85
N ALA A 66 12.90 29.14 11.30
CA ALA A 66 12.58 27.74 11.57
C ALA A 66 11.86 27.62 12.92
N SER A 67 10.55 27.30 12.90
CA SER A 67 9.75 27.13 14.12
C SER A 67 9.68 25.68 14.55
N ASP A 68 9.69 25.40 15.86
CA ASP A 68 9.57 24.03 16.35
C ASP A 68 8.16 23.41 16.20
N GLU A 69 7.17 24.21 15.79
CA GLU A 69 5.79 23.80 15.53
C GLU A 69 5.69 22.81 14.36
N ALA A 70 4.92 21.74 14.56
CA ALA A 70 4.54 20.84 13.47
C ALA A 70 3.69 21.59 12.42
N PHE A 71 3.96 21.36 11.13
CA PHE A 71 3.15 21.95 10.07
C PHE A 71 1.75 21.33 9.99
N LEU A 72 1.66 20.00 10.09
CA LEU A 72 0.41 19.25 10.23
C LEU A 72 0.62 18.10 11.21
N LEU A 73 -0.38 17.86 12.06
CA LEU A 73 -0.34 16.78 13.05
C LEU A 73 -0.19 15.42 12.33
N GLY A 74 0.80 14.63 12.75
CA GLY A 74 1.07 13.30 12.17
C GLY A 74 1.84 13.29 10.83
N MET A 75 2.29 14.43 10.32
CA MET A 75 3.14 14.52 9.13
C MET A 75 4.56 15.03 9.45
N THR A 76 5.54 14.72 8.59
CA THR A 76 6.95 15.09 8.82
C THR A 76 7.24 16.50 8.31
N GLY A 77 7.78 17.35 9.16
CA GLY A 77 8.20 18.70 8.79
C GLY A 77 7.57 19.77 9.66
N LYS A 78 8.41 20.73 10.04
CA LYS A 78 8.05 21.81 10.94
C LYS A 78 7.88 23.11 10.19
N LYS A 79 7.10 24.04 10.75
CA LYS A 79 6.76 25.30 10.09
C LYS A 79 8.01 26.16 9.84
N VAL A 80 7.93 26.93 8.77
CA VAL A 80 8.86 28.03 8.50
C VAL A 80 8.03 29.29 8.40
N LEU A 81 8.38 30.28 9.22
CA LEU A 81 7.58 31.47 9.48
C LEU A 81 8.39 32.74 9.19
N GLN A 82 7.69 33.87 9.16
CA GLN A 82 8.26 35.20 9.20
C GLN A 82 8.09 35.77 10.59
N THR A 83 9.19 36.02 11.30
CA THR A 83 9.13 36.61 12.64
C THR A 83 10.07 37.80 12.76
N ILE A 84 9.78 38.66 13.74
CA ILE A 84 10.72 39.66 14.21
C ILE A 84 11.41 39.01 15.42
N PRO A 85 12.72 38.78 15.38
CA PRO A 85 13.42 38.19 16.51
C PRO A 85 13.46 39.17 17.68
N ASP A 86 13.11 38.71 18.87
CA ASP A 86 13.23 39.50 20.11
C ASP A 86 14.70 39.69 20.49
N ILE A 87 15.57 38.76 20.07
CA ILE A 87 17.01 38.79 20.32
C ILE A 87 17.76 38.55 18.99
N LYS A 88 18.69 39.44 18.62
CA LYS A 88 19.54 39.30 17.41
C LYS A 88 20.47 38.06 17.39
N LYS A 89 20.32 37.10 18.32
CA LYS A 89 21.10 35.85 18.40
C LYS A 89 20.20 34.60 18.33
N ASP A 90 18.95 34.75 17.92
CA ASP A 90 18.04 33.63 17.81
C ASP A 90 18.54 32.61 16.77
N ALA A 91 18.85 31.40 17.22
CA ALA A 91 19.35 30.34 16.35
C ALA A 91 18.30 29.84 15.33
N SER A 92 17.03 30.23 15.51
CA SER A 92 15.91 29.87 14.64
C SER A 92 15.87 30.67 13.33
N ILE A 93 16.50 31.84 13.28
CA ILE A 93 16.59 32.69 12.07
C ILE A 93 17.86 32.45 11.26
N GLU A 94 18.73 31.57 11.75
CA GLU A 94 20.05 31.30 11.23
C GLU A 94 20.04 30.07 10.32
N TRP A 95 20.53 30.27 9.09
CA TRP A 95 20.57 29.25 8.05
C TRP A 95 22.00 29.08 7.53
N GLU A 96 22.45 27.84 7.43
CA GLU A 96 23.75 27.49 6.88
C GLU A 96 23.60 27.02 5.42
N PRO A 97 24.13 27.78 4.44
CA PRO A 97 24.02 27.42 3.03
C PRO A 97 25.06 26.37 2.62
N ILE A 98 24.59 25.17 2.25
CA ILE A 98 25.40 24.06 1.77
C ILE A 98 25.25 23.94 0.25
N LYS A 99 26.37 24.05 -0.48
CA LYS A 99 26.40 23.96 -1.94
C LYS A 99 26.31 22.50 -2.39
N GLU A 100 25.43 22.23 -3.34
CA GLU A 100 25.29 20.92 -3.99
C GLU A 100 25.11 21.11 -5.50
N GLY A 101 26.23 21.03 -6.22
CA GLY A 101 26.31 21.44 -7.62
C GLY A 101 26.03 22.94 -7.78
N TYR A 102 25.04 23.28 -8.61
CA TYR A 102 24.57 24.66 -8.84
C TYR A 102 23.44 25.09 -7.89
N ARG A 103 23.03 24.22 -6.97
CA ARG A 103 21.93 24.44 -6.03
C ARG A 103 22.43 24.57 -4.60
N VAL A 104 21.58 25.08 -3.73
CA VAL A 104 21.84 25.22 -2.29
C VAL A 104 20.81 24.48 -1.44
N LYS A 105 21.28 23.86 -0.37
CA LYS A 105 20.47 23.43 0.78
C LYS A 105 20.67 24.44 1.90
N LEU A 106 19.58 24.90 2.50
CA LEU A 106 19.65 25.77 3.68
C LEU A 106 19.41 24.93 4.93
N ARG A 107 20.45 24.76 5.76
CA ARG A 107 20.44 23.93 6.96
C ARG A 107 20.15 24.79 8.21
N THR A 108 19.27 24.29 9.06
CA THR A 108 19.02 24.83 10.40
C THR A 108 20.08 24.33 11.40
N LYS A 109 20.27 25.00 12.54
CA LYS A 109 21.16 24.52 13.61
C LYS A 109 20.87 23.08 14.07
N GLY A 110 19.61 22.65 14.00
CA GLY A 110 19.18 21.28 14.33
C GLY A 110 19.43 20.24 13.22
N GLY A 111 20.15 20.60 12.15
CA GLY A 111 20.51 19.68 11.05
C GLY A 111 19.42 19.43 10.01
N LYS A 112 18.25 20.06 10.14
CA LYS A 112 17.14 19.95 9.18
C LYS A 112 17.27 20.96 8.05
N PHE A 113 16.64 20.73 6.90
CA PHE A 113 16.79 21.56 5.71
C PHE A 113 15.49 22.26 5.32
N LEU A 114 15.60 23.48 4.77
CA LEU A 114 14.49 24.20 4.17
C LEU A 114 13.93 23.42 2.98
N ARG A 115 12.62 23.15 3.00
CA ARG A 115 11.94 22.25 2.07
C ARG A 115 10.77 22.94 1.38
N ALA A 116 10.77 22.87 0.05
CA ALA A 116 9.67 23.24 -0.83
C ALA A 116 8.70 22.08 -1.02
N ASN A 117 7.46 22.23 -0.56
CA ASN A 117 6.44 21.20 -0.63
C ASN A 117 5.55 21.29 -1.89
N GLY A 118 5.51 20.21 -2.68
CA GLY A 118 4.76 20.11 -3.94
C GLY A 118 3.46 19.30 -3.91
N ALA A 119 3.02 18.83 -2.74
CA ALA A 119 1.97 17.81 -2.65
C ALA A 119 0.53 18.39 -2.73
N THR A 120 -0.46 17.66 -2.22
CA THR A 120 -1.87 18.08 -2.15
C THR A 120 -2.11 19.05 -0.98
N PRO A 121 -3.05 20.02 -1.09
CA PRO A 121 -3.38 20.91 0.02
C PRO A 121 -3.73 20.11 1.30
N PRO A 122 -3.38 20.62 2.49
CA PRO A 122 -2.76 21.93 2.77
C PRO A 122 -1.22 21.96 2.56
N TRP A 123 -0.60 20.83 2.20
CA TRP A 123 0.85 20.71 1.93
C TRP A 123 1.32 21.44 0.67
N ARG A 124 0.40 21.66 -0.28
CA ARG A 124 0.72 22.27 -1.56
C ARG A 124 1.24 23.68 -1.36
N ASN A 125 2.39 23.99 -1.95
CA ASN A 125 3.04 25.31 -1.90
C ASN A 125 3.49 25.74 -0.50
N SER A 126 3.39 24.90 0.52
CA SER A 126 3.93 25.26 1.83
C SER A 126 5.45 25.18 1.82
N VAL A 127 6.06 25.81 2.82
CA VAL A 127 7.50 25.72 3.09
C VAL A 127 7.66 25.24 4.51
N THR A 128 8.45 24.19 4.68
CA THR A 128 8.73 23.56 5.97
C THR A 128 10.22 23.35 6.12
N HIS A 129 10.69 22.95 7.29
CA HIS A 129 12.04 22.42 7.43
C HIS A 129 11.99 20.98 7.97
N ASP A 130 12.72 20.08 7.33
CA ASP A 130 12.72 18.65 7.64
C ASP A 130 13.97 17.93 7.11
N LEU A 131 14.13 16.66 7.48
CA LEU A 131 15.10 15.76 6.86
C LEU A 131 14.41 14.94 5.76
N PRO A 132 14.83 15.05 4.49
CA PRO A 132 14.28 14.19 3.43
C PRO A 132 14.72 12.74 3.67
N HIS A 133 13.80 11.89 4.15
CA HIS A 133 14.05 10.45 4.41
C HIS A 133 13.81 9.54 3.19
N ARG A 134 13.36 10.10 2.06
CA ARG A 134 13.02 9.36 0.82
C ARG A 134 13.81 9.89 -0.36
N THR A 135 14.27 9.02 -1.24
CA THR A 135 15.00 9.37 -2.48
C THR A 135 14.23 10.35 -3.35
N ALA A 136 12.91 10.18 -3.48
CA ALA A 136 12.03 11.03 -4.29
C ALA A 136 11.74 12.43 -3.71
N THR A 137 12.27 12.76 -2.52
CA THR A 137 12.10 14.08 -1.89
C THR A 137 13.43 14.76 -1.57
N GLN A 138 14.55 14.18 -2.01
CA GLN A 138 15.89 14.73 -1.79
C GLN A 138 16.08 16.06 -2.53
N ASP A 139 15.43 16.22 -3.67
CA ASP A 139 15.41 17.41 -4.50
C ASP A 139 14.52 18.53 -3.93
N TRP A 140 13.63 18.23 -2.99
CA TRP A 140 12.69 19.22 -2.45
C TRP A 140 13.35 20.23 -1.50
N VAL A 141 14.56 19.91 -1.03
CA VAL A 141 15.37 20.79 -0.18
C VAL A 141 16.43 21.56 -0.98
N LEU A 142 16.50 21.33 -2.29
CA LEU A 142 17.39 22.04 -3.19
C LEU A 142 16.71 23.29 -3.72
N TRP A 143 17.44 24.40 -3.66
CA TRP A 143 17.01 25.70 -4.16
C TRP A 143 18.02 26.25 -5.16
N ASP A 144 17.56 26.78 -6.28
CA ASP A 144 18.38 27.64 -7.15
C ASP A 144 18.41 29.04 -6.55
N VAL A 145 19.57 29.69 -6.59
CA VAL A 145 19.78 31.04 -6.04
C VAL A 145 19.92 32.03 -7.19
N ASP A 146 18.92 32.90 -7.33
CA ASP A 146 18.97 34.03 -8.25
C ASP A 146 19.46 35.26 -7.46
N VAL A 147 20.70 35.69 -7.69
CA VAL A 147 21.26 36.91 -7.07
C VAL A 147 20.61 38.14 -7.71
N VAL A 148 20.17 39.11 -6.89
CA VAL A 148 19.53 40.35 -7.33
C VAL A 148 20.34 41.54 -6.84
N ASP A 149 20.81 42.38 -7.77
CA ASP A 149 21.45 43.65 -7.44
C ASP A 149 20.41 44.70 -7.04
N VAL A 150 20.62 45.31 -5.87
CA VAL A 150 19.68 46.25 -5.22
C VAL A 150 19.76 47.67 -5.82
N SER A 151 20.70 47.95 -6.73
CA SER A 151 20.99 49.30 -7.26
C SER A 151 20.00 49.84 -8.32
N VAL A 152 18.74 49.38 -8.35
CA VAL A 152 17.78 49.82 -9.41
C VAL A 152 16.46 50.37 -8.90
N LEU A 153 16.10 50.35 -7.60
CA LEU A 153 14.79 50.88 -7.18
C LEU A 153 14.84 51.57 -5.80
N ASP A 154 15.42 52.75 -5.75
CA ASP A 154 15.12 53.77 -4.72
C ASP A 154 14.07 54.79 -5.20
N ASP A 155 13.49 54.63 -6.41
CA ASP A 155 12.61 55.65 -7.03
C ASP A 155 11.08 55.39 -6.97
N GLU A 156 10.60 54.38 -6.24
CA GLU A 156 9.14 54.17 -6.05
C GLU A 156 8.76 54.11 -4.55
N TYR A 157 9.16 55.14 -3.81
CA TYR A 157 8.60 55.46 -2.50
C TYR A 157 8.12 56.92 -2.49
N LEU A 158 6.87 57.15 -2.91
CA LEU A 158 6.07 58.25 -2.35
C LEU A 158 4.68 57.72 -1.95
N PRO A 159 4.28 57.87 -0.68
CA PRO A 159 2.96 57.48 -0.21
C PRO A 159 1.95 58.58 -0.56
N SER A 160 0.78 58.20 -1.07
CA SER A 160 -0.37 59.11 -1.18
C SER A 160 -1.58 58.47 -0.51
N ASN A 161 -1.73 58.76 0.78
CA ASN A 161 -3.01 58.73 1.48
C ASN A 161 -3.43 60.19 1.71
N ALA A 162 -4.52 60.64 1.07
CA ALA A 162 -5.56 61.48 1.69
C ALA A 162 -6.72 61.80 0.72
N SER A 163 -7.92 61.58 1.25
CA SER A 163 -9.19 62.31 1.05
C SER A 163 -9.93 62.29 -0.30
N SER A 164 -11.01 61.50 -0.31
CA SER A 164 -12.41 61.95 -0.20
C SER A 164 -12.99 63.02 -1.15
N PHE A 165 -14.08 62.62 -1.83
CA PHE A 165 -15.21 63.41 -2.37
C PHE A 165 -14.92 64.52 -3.40
N ASN A 166 -15.47 64.42 -4.63
CA ASN A 166 -16.77 65.03 -4.96
C ASN A 166 -17.21 64.71 -6.41
N SER A 167 -18.53 64.77 -6.60
CA SER A 167 -19.33 64.53 -7.81
C SER A 167 -19.22 65.67 -8.84
N SER A 168 -19.42 65.37 -10.13
CA SER A 168 -20.44 65.99 -11.02
C SER A 168 -19.99 66.14 -12.48
N MET A 169 -20.96 65.91 -13.36
CA MET A 169 -21.04 66.11 -14.82
C MET A 169 -20.43 67.40 -15.37
N GLN A 170 -19.92 67.37 -16.61
CA GLN A 170 -20.60 67.98 -17.77
C GLN A 170 -19.90 67.71 -19.12
N ASP A 171 -20.75 67.68 -20.15
CA ASP A 171 -20.55 67.48 -21.57
C ASP A 171 -19.50 68.41 -22.22
N GLN A 172 -18.90 68.00 -23.34
CA GLN A 172 -19.27 68.53 -24.67
C GLN A 172 -18.48 67.91 -25.83
N ASP A 173 -19.19 67.90 -26.97
CA ASP A 173 -18.89 67.37 -28.30
C ASP A 173 -17.60 67.89 -28.98
N HIS A 174 -17.08 67.13 -29.96
CA HIS A 174 -17.14 67.48 -31.40
C HIS A 174 -16.08 66.74 -32.26
N SER A 175 -16.61 65.93 -33.19
CA SER A 175 -16.29 65.89 -34.63
C SER A 175 -14.87 65.57 -35.15
N PHE A 176 -14.76 64.44 -35.86
CA PHE A 176 -13.78 64.14 -36.93
C PHE A 176 -13.88 65.15 -38.10
N PRO A 177 -12.84 65.33 -38.95
CA PRO A 177 -12.72 64.47 -40.16
C PRO A 177 -11.30 64.22 -40.74
N SER A 178 -11.18 63.11 -41.47
CA SER A 178 -10.43 62.87 -42.73
C SER A 178 -8.88 62.80 -42.79
N SER A 179 -8.41 61.67 -43.35
CA SER A 179 -7.07 61.31 -43.86
C SER A 179 -6.62 62.17 -45.08
N PRO A 180 -5.43 62.04 -45.74
CA PRO A 180 -4.88 60.77 -46.30
C PRO A 180 -3.34 60.64 -46.54
N CYS A 181 -2.98 59.46 -47.07
CA CYS A 181 -1.85 59.13 -47.98
C CYS A 181 -0.50 58.59 -47.45
N THR A 182 -0.18 57.41 -47.99
CA THR A 182 1.07 56.60 -48.01
C THR A 182 2.09 57.13 -49.06
N PRO A 183 3.34 56.61 -49.15
CA PRO A 183 3.61 55.42 -50.00
C PRO A 183 4.73 54.46 -49.52
N SER A 184 4.78 53.34 -50.25
CA SER A 184 5.51 52.07 -50.22
C SER A 184 7.04 52.07 -50.42
N VAL A 185 7.70 50.97 -50.00
CA VAL A 185 8.79 50.29 -50.76
C VAL A 185 8.69 48.76 -50.60
N SER A 186 8.67 48.07 -51.75
CA SER A 186 8.79 46.63 -52.05
C SER A 186 10.27 46.15 -51.96
N SER A 187 10.74 44.91 -52.12
CA SER A 187 10.41 43.74 -52.94
C SER A 187 11.51 42.69 -52.60
N GLU A 188 11.18 41.43 -52.29
CA GLU A 188 11.12 40.25 -53.17
C GLU A 188 12.44 39.58 -53.57
N GLY A 189 12.41 38.24 -53.48
CA GLY A 189 12.97 37.31 -54.46
C GLY A 189 13.32 35.94 -53.88
N ARG A 190 12.93 34.78 -54.41
CA ARG A 190 12.03 34.41 -55.52
C ARG A 190 11.91 32.86 -55.55
N ALA A 191 10.69 32.36 -55.75
CA ALA A 191 10.23 31.22 -56.59
C ALA A 191 10.87 29.79 -56.50
N MET A 192 10.22 28.68 -56.86
CA MET A 192 8.83 28.24 -57.17
C MET A 192 8.91 26.72 -57.43
N SER A 193 7.87 25.95 -57.12
CA SER A 193 7.05 25.17 -58.09
C SER A 193 6.39 23.92 -57.49
N ALA A 194 5.24 23.58 -58.06
CA ALA A 194 4.16 22.74 -57.58
C ALA A 194 4.37 21.22 -57.72
N ALA A 195 3.62 20.43 -56.93
CA ALA A 195 2.83 19.28 -57.41
C ALA A 195 2.07 18.52 -56.30
N SER A 196 0.82 18.19 -56.63
CA SER A 196 0.06 16.97 -56.28
C SER A 196 -0.65 16.83 -54.93
N GLU A 197 -1.98 16.80 -55.05
CA GLU A 197 -2.96 16.28 -54.10
C GLU A 197 -2.68 14.82 -53.74
N ARG A 198 -2.75 14.48 -52.44
CA ARG A 198 -3.09 13.12 -51.99
C ARG A 198 -4.02 13.16 -50.79
N VAL A 199 -5.21 12.66 -51.06
CA VAL A 199 -6.26 12.19 -50.16
C VAL A 199 -5.72 11.07 -49.26
N TRP A 200 -6.17 11.02 -48.00
CA TRP A 200 -6.13 9.80 -47.19
C TRP A 200 -7.42 9.66 -46.34
N GLU A 201 -8.29 8.75 -46.78
CA GLU A 201 -9.32 8.09 -45.94
C GLU A 201 -8.69 7.06 -45.00
N PRO A 202 -9.40 6.62 -43.95
CA PRO A 202 -9.53 5.18 -43.82
C PRO A 202 -10.97 4.70 -43.69
N SER A 203 -11.28 3.72 -44.54
CA SER A 203 -12.51 2.99 -44.68
C SER A 203 -12.76 2.01 -43.52
N ILE A 204 -14.05 1.82 -43.19
CA ILE A 204 -14.60 0.78 -42.33
C ILE A 204 -14.94 -0.47 -43.15
N VAL A 205 -14.68 -1.67 -42.60
CA VAL A 205 -15.44 -2.91 -42.86
C VAL A 205 -15.65 -3.58 -41.47
N SER A 206 -16.83 -3.40 -40.87
CA SER A 206 -17.99 -4.35 -40.79
C SER A 206 -17.78 -5.50 -39.78
N GLN A 207 -18.73 -5.96 -38.95
CA GLN A 207 -20.18 -5.79 -38.72
C GLN A 207 -20.46 -6.56 -37.39
N LYS A 208 -21.50 -6.34 -36.56
CA LYS A 208 -22.96 -6.48 -36.79
C LYS A 208 -23.67 -5.71 -35.65
N ARG A 209 -24.42 -4.63 -35.90
CA ARG A 209 -25.79 -4.48 -36.42
C ARG A 209 -26.91 -4.72 -35.38
N TRP A 210 -27.62 -3.63 -35.08
CA TRP A 210 -28.87 -3.47 -34.32
C TRP A 210 -30.11 -4.07 -35.03
N PRO A 211 -31.31 -3.81 -34.49
CA PRO A 211 -32.23 -2.97 -35.28
C PRO A 211 -32.86 -1.81 -34.49
N SER A 212 -33.06 -0.71 -35.23
CA SER A 212 -33.78 0.53 -34.87
C SER A 212 -35.23 0.51 -35.35
N ILE A 213 -36.14 1.12 -34.57
CA ILE A 213 -37.42 1.73 -34.98
C ILE A 213 -37.57 2.93 -34.00
N GLY A 214 -37.95 4.16 -34.34
CA GLY A 214 -38.33 4.88 -35.55
C GLY A 214 -38.41 6.37 -35.15
N THR A 215 -38.31 7.27 -36.12
CA THR A 215 -38.14 8.73 -35.92
C THR A 215 -39.44 9.51 -35.65
N ASP A 216 -39.21 10.74 -35.17
CA ASP A 216 -40.05 11.95 -35.22
C ASP A 216 -41.01 12.25 -34.07
N GLN A 217 -40.62 13.22 -33.22
CA GLN A 217 -41.12 14.59 -33.38
C GLN A 217 -40.33 15.59 -32.51
N ARG A 218 -39.96 16.71 -33.14
CA ARG A 218 -39.25 17.85 -32.56
C ARG A 218 -40.26 18.87 -32.04
N SER A 219 -40.31 19.10 -30.73
CA SER A 219 -40.73 20.39 -30.18
C SER A 219 -40.28 20.61 -28.74
N SER A 220 -39.88 21.86 -28.49
CA SER A 220 -39.63 22.53 -27.21
C SER A 220 -38.25 22.35 -26.56
N ARG A 221 -37.48 23.45 -26.61
CA ARG A 221 -36.34 23.74 -25.77
C ARG A 221 -36.82 23.84 -24.31
N ASN A 222 -36.62 22.78 -23.55
CA ASN A 222 -36.35 22.88 -22.11
C ASN A 222 -34.93 22.35 -21.90
N SER A 223 -34.13 23.00 -21.04
CA SER A 223 -32.86 22.47 -20.55
C SER A 223 -33.14 21.22 -19.72
N GLY A 224 -33.40 20.11 -20.41
CA GLY A 224 -33.95 18.88 -19.87
C GLY A 224 -32.96 18.20 -18.96
N ARG A 225 -33.20 18.28 -17.65
CA ARG A 225 -32.72 17.25 -16.72
C ARG A 225 -33.25 15.93 -17.26
N GLN A 226 -32.36 15.09 -17.76
CA GLN A 226 -32.74 13.75 -18.19
C GLN A 226 -33.02 12.92 -16.94
N ASP A 227 -34.23 12.37 -16.87
CA ASP A 227 -34.67 11.51 -15.78
C ASP A 227 -33.73 10.30 -15.67
N GLY A 228 -33.07 10.14 -14.52
CA GLY A 228 -32.16 9.03 -14.24
C GLY A 228 -32.86 7.78 -13.70
N MET A 229 -34.17 7.81 -13.50
CA MET A 229 -34.92 6.67 -12.98
C MET A 229 -34.86 5.44 -13.89
N GLU A 230 -34.57 5.60 -15.18
CA GLU A 230 -34.40 4.48 -16.12
C GLU A 230 -33.35 3.44 -15.69
N PHE A 231 -32.31 3.85 -14.94
CA PHE A 231 -31.29 2.94 -14.40
C PHE A 231 -31.81 2.07 -13.25
N PHE A 232 -32.91 2.47 -12.62
CA PHE A 232 -33.43 1.89 -11.38
C PHE A 232 -34.79 1.19 -11.57
N ASN A 233 -35.58 1.58 -12.57
CA ASN A 233 -36.95 1.07 -12.79
C ASN A 233 -37.07 -0.46 -12.90
N LYS A 234 -36.00 -1.16 -13.28
CA LYS A 234 -35.96 -2.63 -13.40
C LYS A 234 -35.04 -3.30 -12.38
N ALA A 235 -34.39 -2.53 -11.51
CA ALA A 235 -33.35 -3.02 -10.61
C ALA A 235 -33.92 -3.27 -9.20
N LYS A 236 -33.83 -4.51 -8.72
CA LYS A 236 -34.10 -4.82 -7.30
C LYS A 236 -32.92 -4.42 -6.41
N ALA A 237 -31.71 -4.68 -6.89
CA ALA A 237 -30.47 -4.24 -6.27
C ALA A 237 -29.49 -3.74 -7.32
N VAL A 238 -28.58 -2.86 -6.90
CA VAL A 238 -27.55 -2.26 -7.74
C VAL A 238 -26.20 -2.27 -7.04
N ARG A 239 -25.15 -2.15 -7.84
CA ARG A 239 -23.81 -1.71 -7.42
C ARG A 239 -23.53 -0.38 -8.11
N LEU A 240 -22.95 0.55 -7.37
CA LEU A 240 -22.61 1.87 -7.88
C LEU A 240 -21.10 1.97 -8.06
N GLN A 241 -20.65 2.05 -9.31
CA GLN A 241 -19.24 2.14 -9.67
C GLN A 241 -18.83 3.61 -9.87
N SER A 242 -17.80 4.07 -9.19
CA SER A 242 -17.24 5.42 -9.34
C SER A 242 -16.32 5.52 -10.56
N HIS A 243 -16.00 6.76 -10.95
CA HIS A 243 -15.00 7.08 -11.98
C HIS A 243 -13.60 6.46 -11.78
N LEU A 244 -13.29 5.92 -10.59
CA LEU A 244 -12.03 5.23 -10.28
C LEU A 244 -12.11 3.70 -10.48
N GLY A 245 -13.24 3.19 -10.99
CA GLY A 245 -13.51 1.74 -11.09
C GLY A 245 -13.67 1.08 -9.72
N LYS A 246 -14.17 1.82 -8.72
CA LYS A 246 -14.43 1.33 -7.35
C LYS A 246 -15.92 1.38 -7.08
N TYR A 247 -16.40 0.52 -6.20
CA TYR A 247 -17.80 0.43 -5.85
C TYR A 247 -18.10 1.11 -4.52
N LEU A 248 -19.30 1.69 -4.41
CA LEU A 248 -19.88 2.20 -3.18
C LEU A 248 -20.12 1.03 -2.21
N LEU A 249 -19.56 1.10 -1.01
CA LEU A 249 -19.51 -0.01 -0.07
C LEU A 249 -19.92 0.46 1.33
N ALA A 250 -20.88 -0.23 1.93
CA ALA A 250 -21.29 -0.02 3.32
C ALA A 250 -20.26 -0.63 4.27
N ASP A 251 -19.76 0.14 5.23
CA ASP A 251 -18.75 -0.38 6.16
C ASP A 251 -19.35 -1.29 7.25
N ASP A 252 -18.53 -2.17 7.81
CA ASP A 252 -18.99 -3.11 8.86
C ASP A 252 -19.25 -2.39 10.19
N ASP A 253 -18.87 -1.12 10.31
CA ASP A 253 -19.15 -0.26 11.45
C ASP A 253 -20.61 0.23 11.49
N GLU A 254 -21.44 -0.19 10.53
CA GLU A 254 -22.86 0.18 10.40
C GLU A 254 -23.10 1.70 10.38
N LYS A 255 -22.06 2.48 10.05
CA LYS A 255 -22.14 3.95 10.03
C LYS A 255 -21.49 4.56 8.79
N THR A 256 -20.29 4.12 8.41
CA THR A 256 -19.53 4.75 7.34
C THR A 256 -19.79 4.11 5.98
N VAL A 257 -19.59 4.90 4.94
CA VAL A 257 -19.67 4.47 3.55
C VAL A 257 -18.40 4.86 2.83
N ARG A 258 -17.81 3.91 2.10
CA ARG A 258 -16.52 4.08 1.43
C ARG A 258 -16.51 3.48 0.05
N GLN A 259 -15.41 3.69 -0.66
CA GLN A 259 -15.15 3.09 -1.95
C GLN A 259 -14.18 1.92 -1.83
N SER A 260 -14.43 0.84 -2.57
CA SER A 260 -13.53 -0.32 -2.64
C SER A 260 -13.48 -0.90 -4.05
N ARG A 261 -12.39 -1.56 -4.41
CA ARG A 261 -12.34 -2.35 -5.66
C ARG A 261 -13.11 -3.66 -5.56
N ASN A 262 -13.44 -4.11 -4.35
CA ASN A 262 -14.17 -5.36 -4.12
C ASN A 262 -15.68 -5.18 -4.39
N GLY A 263 -16.06 -5.09 -5.67
CA GLY A 263 -17.47 -4.98 -6.09
C GLY A 263 -18.29 -6.25 -5.87
N ALA A 264 -17.65 -7.42 -5.78
CA ALA A 264 -18.33 -8.70 -5.56
C ALA A 264 -18.87 -8.86 -4.13
N SER A 265 -18.41 -8.04 -3.18
CA SER A 265 -18.88 -8.07 -1.81
C SER A 265 -20.38 -7.77 -1.71
N HIS A 266 -21.08 -8.49 -0.83
CA HIS A 266 -22.48 -8.17 -0.49
C HIS A 266 -22.63 -6.74 0.08
N ARG A 267 -21.56 -6.17 0.64
CA ARG A 267 -21.50 -4.79 1.15
C ARG A 267 -21.53 -3.72 0.06
N ALA A 268 -21.26 -4.11 -1.19
CA ALA A 268 -21.38 -3.24 -2.34
C ALA A 268 -22.79 -3.33 -2.98
N ARG A 269 -23.65 -4.25 -2.52
CA ARG A 269 -25.02 -4.43 -3.00
C ARG A 269 -25.95 -3.47 -2.25
N TRP A 270 -26.61 -2.59 -2.99
CA TRP A 270 -27.60 -1.66 -2.46
C TRP A 270 -28.96 -2.03 -3.02
N THR A 271 -29.91 -2.33 -2.13
CA THR A 271 -31.30 -2.58 -2.51
C THR A 271 -31.96 -1.25 -2.84
N VAL A 272 -32.71 -1.21 -3.94
CA VAL A 272 -33.38 0.00 -4.40
C VAL A 272 -34.81 -0.02 -3.89
N GLU A 273 -35.16 0.97 -3.07
CA GLU A 273 -36.53 1.18 -2.60
C GLU A 273 -37.09 2.46 -3.20
N PHE A 274 -38.29 2.39 -3.78
CA PHE A 274 -38.97 3.55 -4.36
C PHE A 274 -39.71 4.31 -3.27
N VAL A 275 -39.69 5.65 -3.35
CA VAL A 275 -40.37 6.49 -2.37
C VAL A 275 -41.85 6.59 -2.75
N GLU A 276 -42.73 6.14 -1.85
CA GLU A 276 -44.18 6.22 -2.04
C GLU A 276 -44.62 7.69 -2.22
N GLY A 277 -45.34 7.97 -3.31
CA GLY A 277 -45.77 9.33 -3.68
C GLY A 277 -44.71 10.20 -4.37
N LYS A 278 -43.46 9.73 -4.56
CA LYS A 278 -42.40 10.47 -5.29
C LYS A 278 -41.74 9.58 -6.34
N SER A 279 -42.21 9.63 -7.59
CA SER A 279 -41.75 8.76 -8.67
C SER A 279 -40.31 9.04 -9.15
N ASN A 280 -39.70 10.17 -8.76
CA ASN A 280 -38.36 10.59 -9.16
C ASN A 280 -37.30 10.38 -8.06
N ARG A 281 -37.63 9.71 -6.96
CA ARG A 281 -36.72 9.51 -5.83
C ARG A 281 -36.60 8.05 -5.44
N ILE A 282 -35.39 7.68 -5.06
CA ILE A 282 -35.04 6.35 -4.56
C ILE A 282 -34.39 6.44 -3.19
N ARG A 283 -34.46 5.33 -2.47
CA ARG A 283 -33.73 5.04 -1.25
C ARG A 283 -32.81 3.86 -1.54
N LEU A 284 -31.57 3.98 -1.10
CA LEU A 284 -30.57 2.93 -1.26
C LEU A 284 -30.31 2.28 0.09
N LYS A 285 -30.68 1.01 0.22
CA LYS A 285 -30.56 0.25 1.45
C LYS A 285 -29.35 -0.70 1.38
N SER A 286 -28.47 -0.60 2.37
CA SER A 286 -27.26 -1.41 2.49
C SER A 286 -27.60 -2.84 2.89
N CYS A 287 -26.60 -3.72 2.86
CA CYS A 287 -26.72 -5.09 3.37
C CYS A 287 -27.03 -5.18 4.86
N HIS A 288 -26.77 -4.13 5.63
CA HIS A 288 -27.10 -4.03 7.05
C HIS A 288 -28.55 -3.57 7.29
N GLY A 289 -29.33 -3.34 6.22
CA GLY A 289 -30.70 -2.81 6.31
C GLY A 289 -30.78 -1.31 6.58
N LEU A 290 -29.65 -0.61 6.58
CA LEU A 290 -29.54 0.84 6.78
C LEU A 290 -29.57 1.60 5.45
N TYR A 291 -29.93 2.87 5.48
CA TYR A 291 -30.08 3.67 4.26
C TYR A 291 -28.89 4.60 4.04
N LEU A 292 -28.54 4.83 2.78
CA LEU A 292 -27.54 5.82 2.40
C LEU A 292 -28.06 7.22 2.71
N THR A 293 -27.41 7.91 3.64
CA THR A 293 -27.89 9.18 4.22
C THR A 293 -26.90 10.31 3.99
N ALA A 294 -27.37 11.43 3.45
CA ALA A 294 -26.60 12.67 3.34
C ALA A 294 -26.70 13.47 4.65
N ALA A 295 -25.57 13.72 5.33
CA ALA A 295 -25.55 14.46 6.59
C ALA A 295 -24.93 15.85 6.43
N ASP A 296 -25.46 16.86 7.11
CA ASP A 296 -25.01 18.24 6.94
C ASP A 296 -23.62 18.55 7.56
N GLU A 297 -22.99 17.55 8.17
CA GLU A 297 -21.66 17.63 8.77
C GLU A 297 -20.53 17.75 7.72
N PRO A 298 -19.57 18.67 7.89
CA PRO A 298 -18.37 18.70 7.04
C PRO A 298 -17.54 17.42 7.23
N PHE A 299 -16.96 16.89 6.14
CA PHE A 299 -16.14 15.68 6.22
C PHE A 299 -14.83 15.91 6.98
N LEU A 300 -14.08 16.94 6.59
CA LEU A 300 -12.81 17.36 7.21
C LEU A 300 -12.67 18.87 7.13
N LEU A 301 -12.13 19.47 8.19
CA LEU A 301 -11.87 20.90 8.24
C LEU A 301 -10.92 21.31 7.10
N GLY A 302 -11.33 22.29 6.29
CA GLY A 302 -10.56 22.78 5.14
C GLY A 302 -10.68 21.96 3.86
N MET A 303 -11.47 20.88 3.84
CA MET A 303 -11.81 20.11 2.62
C MET A 303 -13.26 20.39 2.19
N THR A 304 -13.55 20.30 0.89
CA THR A 304 -14.93 20.50 0.39
C THR A 304 -15.75 19.23 0.58
N GLY A 305 -17.06 19.36 0.80
CA GLY A 305 -18.00 18.24 0.84
C GLY A 305 -18.35 17.74 2.24
N LYS A 306 -19.58 17.26 2.34
CA LYS A 306 -20.22 16.84 3.58
C LYS A 306 -20.33 15.33 3.67
N LYS A 307 -20.46 14.80 4.88
CA LYS A 307 -20.42 13.36 5.14
C LYS A 307 -21.63 12.65 4.54
N VAL A 308 -21.41 11.38 4.24
CA VAL A 308 -22.45 10.44 3.83
C VAL A 308 -22.27 9.19 4.68
N PHE A 309 -23.36 8.74 5.29
CA PHE A 309 -23.37 7.63 6.25
C PHE A 309 -24.41 6.60 5.86
N GLN A 310 -24.44 5.51 6.62
CA GLN A 310 -25.57 4.60 6.68
C GLN A 310 -26.31 4.83 8.00
N THR A 311 -27.62 5.10 7.95
CA THR A 311 -28.43 5.31 9.16
C THR A 311 -29.78 4.61 9.03
N HIS A 312 -30.40 4.34 10.18
CA HIS A 312 -31.81 3.96 10.21
C HIS A 312 -32.65 5.23 10.00
N PRO A 313 -33.74 5.20 9.23
CA PRO A 313 -34.65 6.32 9.12
C PRO A 313 -35.25 6.61 10.50
N GLU A 314 -35.09 7.83 11.00
CA GLU A 314 -35.76 8.28 12.23
C GLU A 314 -37.26 8.46 11.99
N THR A 315 -37.65 8.83 10.76
CA THR A 315 -39.05 8.93 10.34
C THR A 315 -39.24 8.38 8.92
N LYS A 316 -40.47 7.95 8.57
CA LYS A 316 -40.78 7.48 7.20
C LYS A 316 -40.55 8.55 6.11
N THR A 317 -40.42 9.81 6.51
CA THR A 317 -40.27 10.99 5.65
C THR A 317 -38.89 11.62 5.76
N ASP A 318 -37.87 10.88 6.19
CA ASP A 318 -36.52 11.41 6.25
C ASP A 318 -36.03 11.77 4.83
N ILE A 319 -35.84 13.07 4.60
CA ILE A 319 -35.44 13.61 3.30
C ILE A 319 -33.95 13.32 3.05
N ALA A 320 -33.15 13.10 4.11
CA ALA A 320 -31.71 12.88 4.01
C ALA A 320 -31.33 11.53 3.36
N ILE A 321 -32.27 10.57 3.34
CA ILE A 321 -32.10 9.26 2.71
C ILE A 321 -32.64 9.19 1.27
N GLU A 322 -33.28 10.25 0.79
CA GLU A 322 -33.88 10.30 -0.53
C GLU A 322 -32.92 10.88 -1.57
N TRP A 323 -32.65 10.11 -2.61
CA TRP A 323 -31.78 10.48 -3.71
C TRP A 323 -32.58 10.62 -5.00
N GLU A 324 -32.37 11.71 -5.72
CA GLU A 324 -32.93 11.94 -7.06
C GLU A 324 -31.89 11.53 -8.10
N PRO A 325 -32.13 10.46 -8.88
CA PRO A 325 -31.21 10.05 -9.93
C PRO A 325 -31.30 10.99 -11.14
N VAL A 326 -30.16 11.54 -11.55
CA VAL A 326 -30.05 12.43 -12.73
C VAL A 326 -29.13 11.79 -13.75
N LYS A 327 -29.65 11.53 -14.95
CA LYS A 327 -28.89 10.89 -16.03
C LYS A 327 -27.87 11.84 -16.62
N GLU A 328 -26.66 11.34 -16.84
CA GLU A 328 -25.59 12.03 -17.56
C GLU A 328 -24.80 11.05 -18.43
N GLY A 329 -25.19 10.97 -19.71
CA GLY A 329 -24.65 9.99 -20.64
C GLY A 329 -25.02 8.56 -20.21
N LEU A 330 -24.00 7.73 -19.96
CA LEU A 330 -24.14 6.36 -19.48
C LEU A 330 -24.08 6.23 -17.95
N ASN A 331 -23.88 7.34 -17.25
CA ASN A 331 -23.74 7.37 -15.79
C ASN A 331 -24.92 8.10 -15.16
N VAL A 332 -25.02 7.98 -13.84
CA VAL A 332 -25.99 8.68 -13.02
C VAL A 332 -25.30 9.55 -11.97
N LYS A 333 -25.90 10.70 -11.70
CA LYS A 333 -25.65 11.54 -10.54
C LYS A 333 -26.75 11.29 -9.53
N LEU A 334 -26.41 11.01 -8.28
CA LEU A 334 -27.39 10.89 -7.19
C LEU A 334 -27.45 12.23 -6.46
N MET A 335 -28.58 12.92 -6.57
CA MET A 335 -28.76 14.28 -6.04
C MET A 335 -29.54 14.25 -4.72
N THR A 336 -29.08 15.02 -3.73
CA THR A 336 -29.82 15.27 -2.49
C THR A 336 -30.96 16.28 -2.73
N SER A 337 -31.88 16.43 -1.78
CA SER A 337 -32.92 17.49 -1.82
C SER A 337 -32.35 18.91 -1.93
N GLU A 338 -31.14 19.12 -1.40
CA GLU A 338 -30.42 20.40 -1.42
C GLU A 338 -29.69 20.67 -2.76
N GLY A 339 -29.77 19.76 -3.72
CA GLY A 339 -29.11 19.90 -5.02
C GLY A 339 -27.61 19.57 -5.04
N LYS A 340 -27.09 18.93 -3.98
CA LYS A 340 -25.71 18.41 -3.93
C LYS A 340 -25.67 17.00 -4.48
N PHE A 341 -24.50 16.53 -4.93
CA PHE A 341 -24.37 15.22 -5.56
C PHE A 341 -23.50 14.28 -4.74
N LEU A 342 -23.86 12.99 -4.73
CA LEU A 342 -23.02 11.93 -4.19
C LEU A 342 -21.68 11.89 -4.93
N ARG A 343 -20.59 12.00 -4.19
CA ARG A 343 -19.23 12.15 -4.70
C ARG A 343 -18.29 11.08 -4.18
N ALA A 344 -17.62 10.42 -5.12
CA ALA A 344 -16.55 9.48 -4.91
C ALA A 344 -15.20 10.20 -4.82
N ASN A 345 -14.60 10.28 -3.63
CA ASN A 345 -13.33 10.97 -3.43
C ASN A 345 -12.10 10.12 -3.79
N GLY A 346 -11.25 10.67 -4.66
CA GLY A 346 -9.89 10.20 -4.92
C GLY A 346 -8.86 10.82 -3.96
N GLY A 347 -7.56 10.72 -4.28
CA GLY A 347 -6.52 11.51 -3.59
C GLY A 347 -5.79 10.78 -2.44
N SER A 348 -5.47 11.48 -1.35
CA SER A 348 -4.69 10.98 -0.21
C SER A 348 -5.59 10.68 1.00
N PRO A 349 -5.29 9.68 1.86
CA PRO A 349 -6.02 9.50 3.12
C PRO A 349 -5.94 10.76 3.99
N PRO A 350 -6.95 11.06 4.83
CA PRO A 350 -8.22 10.33 5.02
C PRO A 350 -9.27 10.54 3.90
N TRP A 351 -9.02 11.44 2.95
CA TRP A 351 -9.93 11.74 1.84
C TRP A 351 -10.09 10.59 0.85
N ARG A 352 -9.01 9.86 0.59
CA ARG A 352 -8.97 8.72 -0.33
C ARG A 352 -10.02 7.69 0.07
N ASN A 353 -10.82 7.24 -0.90
CA ASN A 353 -11.87 6.24 -0.74
C ASN A 353 -13.06 6.69 0.10
N SER A 354 -13.09 7.92 0.61
CA SER A 354 -14.29 8.44 1.26
C SER A 354 -15.39 8.70 0.23
N VAL A 355 -16.62 8.78 0.75
CA VAL A 355 -17.79 9.20 -0.02
C VAL A 355 -18.38 10.41 0.71
N THR A 356 -18.64 11.46 -0.05
CA THR A 356 -19.20 12.72 0.45
C THR A 356 -20.32 13.15 -0.48
N HIS A 357 -21.05 14.20 -0.13
CA HIS A 357 -21.91 14.87 -1.09
C HIS A 357 -21.51 16.35 -1.21
N ASP A 358 -21.42 16.84 -2.45
CA ASP A 358 -20.96 18.20 -2.78
C ASP A 358 -21.34 18.58 -4.22
N VAL A 359 -21.18 19.85 -4.57
CA VAL A 359 -21.22 20.31 -5.96
C VAL A 359 -19.78 20.52 -6.43
N PRO A 360 -19.27 19.72 -7.39
CA PRO A 360 -17.91 19.91 -7.89
C PRO A 360 -17.79 21.27 -8.60
N HIS A 361 -16.96 22.16 -8.04
CA HIS A 361 -16.71 23.50 -8.62
C HIS A 361 -15.57 23.53 -9.64
N ARG A 362 -14.82 22.44 -9.82
CA ARG A 362 -13.66 22.35 -10.72
C ARG A 362 -13.91 21.37 -11.84
N THR A 363 -13.45 21.68 -13.06
CA THR A 363 -13.55 20.81 -14.24
C THR A 363 -12.97 19.42 -13.98
N ALA A 364 -11.83 19.34 -13.28
CA ALA A 364 -11.16 18.07 -12.96
C ALA A 364 -11.93 17.16 -11.99
N THR A 365 -12.90 17.70 -11.24
CA THR A 365 -13.70 16.94 -10.26
C THR A 365 -15.13 16.69 -10.74
N GLN A 366 -15.50 17.14 -11.94
CA GLN A 366 -16.86 16.94 -12.47
C GLN A 366 -17.20 15.46 -12.63
N SER A 367 -16.23 14.63 -12.98
CA SER A 367 -16.43 13.18 -13.10
C SER A 367 -16.59 12.46 -11.75
N TRP A 368 -16.31 13.13 -10.63
CA TRP A 368 -16.29 12.46 -9.31
C TRP A 368 -17.68 12.18 -8.76
N VAL A 369 -18.70 12.82 -9.32
CA VAL A 369 -20.11 12.63 -8.98
C VAL A 369 -20.84 11.70 -9.95
N LEU A 370 -20.12 11.17 -10.95
CA LEU A 370 -20.64 10.21 -11.90
C LEU A 370 -20.49 8.80 -11.33
N TRP A 371 -21.60 8.06 -11.33
CA TRP A 371 -21.68 6.68 -10.92
C TRP A 371 -22.22 5.82 -12.07
N GLY A 372 -21.53 4.74 -12.41
CA GLY A 372 -22.06 3.67 -13.23
C GLY A 372 -22.99 2.79 -12.39
N VAL A 373 -24.13 2.38 -12.95
CA VAL A 373 -25.10 1.51 -12.28
C VAL A 373 -24.99 0.10 -12.86
N GLU A 374 -24.64 -0.87 -12.03
CA GLU A 374 -24.65 -2.30 -12.36
C GLU A 374 -25.83 -2.96 -11.65
N ILE A 375 -26.78 -3.51 -12.41
CA ILE A 375 -27.96 -4.19 -11.86
C ILE A 375 -27.57 -5.59 -11.39
N VAL A 376 -28.00 -5.97 -10.19
CA VAL A 376 -27.73 -7.29 -9.59
C VAL A 376 -29.03 -7.95 -9.17
N ASP A 377 -29.23 -9.22 -9.55
CA ASP A 377 -30.41 -10.00 -9.17
C ASP A 377 -30.27 -10.53 -7.74
N ILE A 378 -31.36 -10.42 -6.97
CA ILE A 378 -31.49 -11.03 -5.64
C ILE A 378 -32.14 -12.40 -5.85
N THR A 379 -31.36 -13.49 -5.84
CA THR A 379 -31.93 -14.85 -5.82
C THR A 379 -32.51 -15.15 -4.44
N VAL A 380 -33.69 -15.79 -4.42
CA VAL A 380 -34.58 -16.00 -3.27
C VAL A 380 -33.96 -16.79 -2.10
N SER A 381 -32.77 -17.38 -2.27
CA SER A 381 -32.04 -18.07 -1.20
C SER A 381 -31.65 -17.20 -0.01
N ASP A 382 -31.71 -15.86 -0.14
CA ASP A 382 -31.33 -14.92 0.93
C ASP A 382 -32.50 -14.49 1.84
N LEU A 383 -33.75 -14.90 1.56
CA LEU A 383 -34.95 -14.41 2.27
C LEU A 383 -35.53 -15.35 3.34
N ASP A 384 -35.08 -16.60 3.43
CA ASP A 384 -35.65 -17.62 4.34
C ASP A 384 -34.85 -17.87 5.63
N SER A 385 -33.82 -17.10 5.93
CA SER A 385 -33.02 -17.29 7.16
C SER A 385 -33.68 -16.72 8.43
N ASN A 386 -34.97 -16.36 8.39
CA ASN A 386 -35.69 -15.87 9.55
C ASN A 386 -36.66 -16.93 10.12
N SER A 387 -36.14 -18.03 10.67
CA SER A 387 -36.69 -18.64 11.88
C SER A 387 -35.74 -19.68 12.51
N GLY A 388 -35.25 -19.34 13.71
CA GLY A 388 -35.17 -20.29 14.83
C GLY A 388 -34.05 -21.32 14.86
N TRP A 389 -32.80 -20.88 15.07
CA TRP A 389 -32.03 -21.41 16.21
C TRP A 389 -30.97 -20.41 16.68
N SER A 390 -31.14 -20.01 17.93
CA SER A 390 -30.25 -19.15 18.70
C SER A 390 -28.97 -19.90 19.08
N SER A 391 -27.83 -19.21 19.08
CA SER A 391 -26.79 -19.16 20.14
C SER A 391 -25.52 -18.43 19.62
N PRO A 392 -24.59 -17.95 20.46
CA PRO A 392 -24.73 -16.67 21.16
C PRO A 392 -23.45 -15.81 21.02
N THR A 393 -23.56 -14.59 20.51
CA THR A 393 -22.48 -13.58 20.59
C THR A 393 -23.13 -12.20 20.62
N SER A 394 -22.71 -11.20 21.38
CA SER A 394 -21.81 -11.08 22.53
C SER A 394 -21.98 -9.61 22.90
N SER A 395 -22.51 -9.33 24.08
CA SER A 395 -22.67 -7.95 24.54
C SER A 395 -21.30 -7.34 24.90
N PHE A 396 -20.94 -6.33 24.11
CA PHE A 396 -20.27 -5.06 24.45
C PHE A 396 -19.41 -4.92 25.71
N SER A 397 -18.23 -4.34 25.53
CA SER A 397 -17.91 -2.95 25.95
C SER A 397 -16.52 -2.57 25.40
N SER A 398 -16.38 -1.62 24.47
CA SER A 398 -16.38 -0.16 24.64
C SER A 398 -15.33 0.37 25.62
N LEU A 399 -14.21 0.89 25.11
CA LEU A 399 -13.61 2.13 25.62
C LEU A 399 -12.93 2.88 24.46
N ALA A 400 -13.41 4.10 24.25
CA ALA A 400 -12.67 5.18 23.60
C ALA A 400 -11.54 5.62 24.55
N GLU A 401 -10.44 6.16 24.03
CA GLU A 401 -9.61 7.02 24.86
C GLU A 401 -8.88 8.09 24.05
N ASP A 402 -9.17 9.32 24.48
CA ASP A 402 -8.58 10.56 24.08
C ASP A 402 -7.16 10.72 24.62
N TYR A 403 -6.46 11.67 24.01
CA TYR A 403 -5.20 12.28 24.42
C TYR A 403 -5.07 12.53 25.95
N SER A 404 -4.03 11.98 26.59
CA SER A 404 -3.07 12.74 27.41
C SER A 404 -1.90 11.86 27.93
N GLY A 405 -0.68 12.40 27.93
CA GLY A 405 0.36 12.12 28.95
C GLY A 405 1.22 10.84 28.86
N SER A 406 2.48 11.04 28.43
CA SER A 406 3.71 10.22 28.63
C SER A 406 3.97 9.72 30.07
N PRO A 407 5.06 8.95 30.38
CA PRO A 407 5.60 7.69 29.81
C PRO A 407 5.71 6.53 30.86
N ASP A 408 6.23 5.38 30.40
CA ASP A 408 7.02 4.36 31.13
C ASP A 408 6.47 2.91 31.27
N THR A 409 7.22 2.03 30.59
CA THR A 409 7.61 0.63 30.92
C THR A 409 6.57 -0.42 31.32
N GLY A 410 6.39 -1.43 30.46
CA GLY A 410 5.86 -2.75 30.85
C GLY A 410 5.17 -3.53 29.74
N SER A 411 5.77 -4.66 29.34
CA SER A 411 5.28 -5.61 28.32
C SER A 411 3.88 -6.18 28.60
N PRO A 412 3.04 -6.50 27.59
CA PRO A 412 1.72 -7.08 27.82
C PRO A 412 1.72 -8.62 27.78
N MET A 413 0.97 -9.20 28.72
CA MET A 413 0.60 -10.62 28.78
C MET A 413 -0.46 -10.98 27.73
N VAL A 414 -0.28 -12.15 27.14
CA VAL A 414 -1.22 -12.84 26.26
C VAL A 414 -2.25 -13.59 27.12
N GLN A 415 -3.54 -13.33 26.92
CA GLN A 415 -4.62 -14.15 27.48
C GLN A 415 -5.35 -14.89 26.35
N TYR A 416 -5.19 -16.21 26.37
CA TYR A 416 -5.90 -17.18 25.54
C TYR A 416 -7.35 -17.33 26.00
N CYS A 417 -8.27 -17.46 25.05
CA CYS A 417 -9.51 -18.21 25.22
C CYS A 417 -9.57 -19.33 24.16
N ASN A 418 -9.40 -20.57 24.61
CA ASN A 418 -9.71 -21.80 23.87
C ASN A 418 -11.21 -22.08 24.00
N SER A 419 -11.90 -22.42 22.91
CA SER A 419 -12.25 -23.80 22.56
C SER A 419 -13.37 -23.83 21.51
N GLY A 420 -13.19 -24.68 20.51
CA GLY A 420 -14.20 -25.00 19.50
C GLY A 420 -13.57 -25.79 18.36
N ASN A 421 -13.38 -27.09 18.57
CA ASN A 421 -13.01 -28.04 17.54
C ASN A 421 -14.04 -27.99 16.41
N ASP A 422 -13.69 -27.36 15.30
CA ASP A 422 -14.27 -27.68 14.00
C ASP A 422 -13.13 -27.68 12.98
N SER A 423 -12.56 -28.86 12.77
CA SER A 423 -11.56 -29.07 11.74
C SER A 423 -12.24 -28.94 10.38
N ILE A 424 -12.32 -27.73 9.85
CA ILE A 424 -12.55 -27.51 8.42
C ILE A 424 -11.43 -28.25 7.71
N LYS A 425 -11.75 -29.41 7.12
CA LYS A 425 -10.79 -30.18 6.32
C LYS A 425 -10.36 -29.30 5.16
N GLU A 426 -9.14 -28.76 5.23
CA GLU A 426 -8.48 -28.09 4.10
C GLU A 426 -8.46 -29.08 2.92
N VAL A 427 -9.10 -28.71 1.81
CA VAL A 427 -9.14 -29.54 0.61
C VAL A 427 -7.87 -29.30 -0.19
N SER A 428 -7.14 -30.38 -0.52
CA SER A 428 -5.87 -30.30 -1.25
C SER A 428 -6.03 -29.61 -2.60
N GLY A 429 -5.24 -28.56 -2.83
CA GLY A 429 -5.18 -27.79 -4.09
C GLY A 429 -4.25 -28.36 -5.14
N MET A 430 -3.82 -29.60 -4.98
CA MET A 430 -2.85 -30.23 -5.87
C MET A 430 -3.37 -30.40 -7.31
N GLU A 431 -4.69 -30.46 -7.50
CA GLU A 431 -5.33 -30.58 -8.82
C GLU A 431 -4.94 -29.47 -9.81
N PHE A 432 -4.64 -28.26 -9.33
CA PHE A 432 -4.18 -27.15 -10.16
C PHE A 432 -2.80 -27.37 -10.77
N PHE A 433 -2.00 -28.26 -10.17
CA PHE A 433 -0.59 -28.46 -10.52
C PHE A 433 -0.33 -29.81 -11.22
N LYS A 434 -1.18 -30.83 -11.03
CA LYS A 434 -0.99 -32.20 -11.55
C LYS A 434 -0.58 -32.28 -13.02
N ASN A 435 -1.22 -31.49 -13.88
CA ASN A 435 -0.98 -31.49 -15.32
C ASN A 435 -0.05 -30.36 -15.78
N ALA A 436 0.43 -29.51 -14.87
CA ALA A 436 1.21 -28.34 -15.19
C ALA A 436 2.71 -28.63 -15.14
N ARG A 437 3.43 -28.20 -16.19
CA ARG A 437 4.90 -28.14 -16.24
C ARG A 437 5.39 -26.77 -15.79
N THR A 438 4.72 -25.72 -16.25
CA THR A 438 5.06 -24.34 -15.93
C THR A 438 3.79 -23.54 -15.66
N VAL A 439 3.81 -22.74 -14.61
CA VAL A 439 2.69 -21.89 -14.18
C VAL A 439 3.12 -20.44 -14.05
N ARG A 440 2.13 -19.54 -14.07
CA ARG A 440 2.24 -18.19 -13.52
C ARG A 440 1.20 -18.06 -12.40
N LEU A 441 1.60 -17.43 -11.30
CA LEU A 441 0.74 -17.21 -10.15
C LEU A 441 0.33 -15.75 -10.14
N ARG A 442 -0.97 -15.48 -10.18
CA ARG A 442 -1.54 -14.13 -10.19
C ARG A 442 -2.18 -13.85 -8.84
N SER A 443 -1.73 -12.79 -8.18
CA SER A 443 -2.31 -12.33 -6.92
C SER A 443 -3.63 -11.61 -7.15
N ILE A 444 -4.38 -11.40 -6.08
CA ILE A 444 -5.60 -10.58 -6.07
C ILE A 444 -5.38 -9.11 -6.49
N HIS A 445 -4.13 -8.66 -6.57
CA HIS A 445 -3.77 -7.30 -6.99
C HIS A 445 -3.54 -7.18 -8.50
N ASP A 446 -3.96 -8.18 -9.29
CA ASP A 446 -3.72 -8.28 -10.73
C ASP A 446 -2.22 -8.24 -11.09
N LYS A 447 -1.37 -8.81 -10.22
CA LYS A 447 0.08 -8.89 -10.43
C LYS A 447 0.55 -10.33 -10.36
N PHE A 448 1.63 -10.61 -11.06
CA PHE A 448 2.22 -11.94 -11.15
C PHE A 448 3.39 -12.06 -10.18
N LEU A 449 3.53 -13.25 -9.58
CA LEU A 449 4.71 -13.62 -8.82
C LEU A 449 5.93 -13.63 -9.75
N MET A 450 6.92 -12.81 -9.46
CA MET A 450 8.07 -12.53 -10.31
C MET A 450 9.37 -12.77 -9.56
N ALA A 451 10.26 -13.56 -10.15
CA ALA A 451 11.66 -13.64 -9.73
C ALA A 451 12.41 -12.38 -10.19
N ASP A 452 13.03 -11.65 -9.28
CA ASP A 452 13.79 -10.45 -9.63
C ASP A 452 15.13 -10.82 -10.31
N SER A 453 15.65 -9.89 -11.09
CA SER A 453 16.93 -9.96 -11.80
C SER A 453 18.15 -10.00 -10.89
N ASP A 454 18.00 -9.64 -9.62
CA ASP A 454 19.05 -9.81 -8.60
C ASP A 454 19.26 -11.26 -8.17
N GLU A 455 18.43 -12.18 -8.69
CA GLU A 455 18.43 -13.61 -8.39
C GLU A 455 18.30 -13.95 -6.89
N GLU A 456 17.78 -13.03 -6.08
CA GLU A 456 17.58 -13.22 -4.64
C GLU A 456 16.14 -12.85 -4.27
N LYS A 457 15.63 -11.71 -4.74
CA LYS A 457 14.30 -11.23 -4.38
C LYS A 457 13.22 -11.88 -5.21
N VAL A 458 12.06 -11.99 -4.57
CA VAL A 458 10.80 -12.35 -5.23
C VAL A 458 9.81 -11.23 -4.96
N VAL A 459 9.25 -10.69 -6.04
CA VAL A 459 8.36 -9.53 -6.03
C VAL A 459 7.09 -9.85 -6.82
N GLN A 460 6.13 -8.94 -6.78
CA GLN A 460 4.96 -8.99 -7.67
C GLN A 460 4.97 -7.81 -8.65
N ASP A 461 4.65 -8.09 -9.91
CA ASP A 461 4.59 -7.08 -10.94
C ASP A 461 3.48 -7.33 -11.97
N ARG A 462 3.03 -6.26 -12.63
CA ARG A 462 1.96 -6.29 -13.64
C ARG A 462 2.40 -6.89 -14.98
N HIS A 463 3.71 -6.99 -15.24
CA HIS A 463 4.22 -7.48 -16.52
C HIS A 463 4.26 -9.02 -16.59
N GLY A 464 3.10 -9.63 -16.82
CA GLY A 464 2.90 -11.08 -16.88
C GLY A 464 3.49 -11.81 -18.11
N THR A 465 4.20 -11.11 -19.00
CA THR A 465 4.82 -11.68 -20.20
C THR A 465 6.32 -11.95 -20.05
N HIS A 466 6.92 -11.50 -18.95
CA HIS A 466 8.36 -11.67 -18.72
C HIS A 466 8.71 -13.14 -18.43
N LYS A 467 9.92 -13.59 -18.80
CA LYS A 467 10.35 -14.97 -18.47
C LYS A 467 10.40 -15.21 -16.96
N SER A 468 10.57 -14.16 -16.17
CA SER A 468 10.69 -14.24 -14.71
C SER A 468 9.39 -14.46 -13.94
N VAL A 469 8.23 -14.41 -14.60
CA VAL A 469 6.95 -14.81 -13.97
C VAL A 469 6.63 -16.29 -14.18
N ARG A 470 7.47 -17.02 -14.93
CA ARG A 470 7.29 -18.44 -15.22
C ARG A 470 7.99 -19.27 -14.16
N TRP A 471 7.19 -20.06 -13.44
CA TRP A 471 7.65 -20.97 -12.41
C TRP A 471 7.47 -22.41 -12.89
N THR A 472 8.55 -23.17 -12.93
CA THR A 472 8.53 -24.60 -13.30
C THR A 472 8.18 -25.43 -12.07
N ILE A 473 7.27 -26.38 -12.23
CA ILE A 473 6.82 -27.22 -11.13
C ILE A 473 7.67 -28.48 -11.07
N GLU A 474 8.30 -28.69 -9.92
CA GLU A 474 8.98 -29.92 -9.57
C GLU A 474 8.20 -30.60 -8.43
N PHE A 475 7.89 -31.88 -8.62
CA PHE A 475 7.19 -32.69 -7.63
C PHE A 475 8.22 -33.38 -6.75
N VAL A 476 7.95 -33.48 -5.45
CA VAL A 476 8.85 -34.15 -4.52
C VAL A 476 8.64 -35.66 -4.60
N GLU A 477 9.71 -36.41 -4.77
CA GLU A 477 9.64 -37.87 -4.85
C GLU A 477 9.19 -38.45 -3.50
N GLY A 478 8.14 -39.27 -3.51
CA GLY A 478 7.57 -39.86 -2.29
C GLY A 478 6.52 -39.01 -1.55
N VAL A 479 6.27 -37.76 -1.97
CA VAL A 479 5.22 -36.92 -1.36
C VAL A 479 4.38 -36.24 -2.45
N ASP A 480 3.11 -36.62 -2.55
CA ASP A 480 2.19 -36.14 -3.60
C ASP A 480 1.40 -34.87 -3.20
N THR A 481 1.63 -34.34 -1.99
CA THR A 481 0.93 -33.16 -1.46
C THR A 481 1.68 -31.85 -1.60
N VAL A 482 2.98 -31.88 -1.92
CA VAL A 482 3.85 -30.69 -1.97
C VAL A 482 4.47 -30.49 -3.34
N ILE A 483 4.73 -29.22 -3.68
CA ILE A 483 5.40 -28.80 -4.91
C ILE A 483 6.59 -27.91 -4.59
N ARG A 484 7.57 -27.91 -5.49
CA ARG A 484 8.67 -26.95 -5.55
C ARG A 484 8.50 -26.07 -6.79
N LEU A 485 8.66 -24.77 -6.62
CA LEU A 485 8.52 -23.78 -7.69
C LEU A 485 9.90 -23.26 -8.08
N ARG A 486 10.36 -23.59 -9.29
CA ARG A 486 11.67 -23.20 -9.80
C ARG A 486 11.57 -21.99 -10.74
N SER A 487 12.32 -20.94 -10.45
CA SER A 487 12.39 -19.70 -11.22
C SER A 487 13.14 -19.88 -12.54
N CYS A 488 13.08 -18.86 -13.42
CA CYS A 488 13.84 -18.85 -14.67
C CYS A 488 15.37 -18.81 -14.47
N TYR A 489 15.84 -18.48 -13.27
CA TYR A 489 17.26 -18.49 -12.88
C TYR A 489 17.71 -19.85 -12.32
N GLY A 490 16.81 -20.84 -12.31
CA GLY A 490 17.10 -22.18 -11.80
C GLY A 490 17.10 -22.29 -10.26
N LYS A 491 16.68 -21.23 -9.56
CA LYS A 491 16.53 -21.17 -8.10
C LYS A 491 15.10 -21.51 -7.68
N TYR A 492 14.88 -21.90 -6.43
CA TYR A 492 13.56 -22.25 -5.91
C TYR A 492 12.93 -21.10 -5.15
N LEU A 493 11.60 -21.03 -5.15
CA LEU A 493 10.83 -20.16 -4.27
C LEU A 493 10.97 -20.65 -2.83
N THR A 494 11.62 -19.86 -1.99
CA THR A 494 12.06 -20.26 -0.65
C THR A 494 11.44 -19.38 0.42
N ALA A 495 10.79 -20.01 1.40
CA ALA A 495 10.35 -19.36 2.63
C ALA A 495 11.56 -19.14 3.55
N SER A 496 11.99 -17.90 3.72
CA SER A 496 13.14 -17.52 4.56
C SER A 496 12.67 -17.07 5.93
N ASP A 497 13.43 -17.41 6.97
CA ASP A 497 13.17 -16.96 8.34
C ASP A 497 13.54 -15.50 8.61
N GLU A 498 14.15 -14.82 7.64
CA GLU A 498 14.44 -13.39 7.73
C GLU A 498 13.16 -12.56 7.79
N GLU A 499 13.09 -11.66 8.77
CA GLU A 499 12.03 -10.65 8.82
C GLU A 499 12.13 -9.71 7.62
N HIS A 500 10.98 -9.40 7.02
CA HIS A 500 10.96 -8.55 5.84
C HIS A 500 11.47 -7.13 6.15
N ARG A 501 11.01 -6.49 7.25
CA ARG A 501 11.55 -5.29 7.93
C ARG A 501 10.90 -5.10 9.31
N LEU A 502 11.57 -4.39 10.23
CA LEU A 502 11.03 -3.92 11.52
C LEU A 502 9.69 -3.18 11.34
N GLY A 503 8.65 -3.64 12.04
CA GLY A 503 7.34 -2.99 12.12
C GLY A 503 6.28 -3.44 11.12
N VAL A 504 6.53 -4.47 10.29
CA VAL A 504 5.53 -5.07 9.38
C VAL A 504 5.48 -6.59 9.58
N THR A 505 4.28 -7.17 9.65
CA THR A 505 4.07 -8.62 9.89
C THR A 505 4.53 -9.47 8.71
N GLY A 506 5.19 -10.61 8.93
CA GLY A 506 5.50 -11.62 7.91
C GLY A 506 6.97 -11.73 7.52
N ARG A 507 7.39 -12.94 7.15
CA ARG A 507 8.79 -13.29 6.85
C ARG A 507 9.07 -13.32 5.35
N LYS A 508 10.32 -13.08 4.93
CA LYS A 508 10.68 -12.93 3.51
C LYS A 508 10.46 -14.22 2.73
N VAL A 509 10.07 -14.06 1.47
CA VAL A 509 10.16 -15.12 0.47
C VAL A 509 11.19 -14.69 -0.56
N ILE A 510 12.18 -15.54 -0.80
CA ILE A 510 13.33 -15.28 -1.65
C ILE A 510 13.42 -16.37 -2.72
N GLN A 511 14.32 -16.20 -3.68
CA GLN A 511 14.74 -17.26 -4.57
C GLN A 511 16.14 -17.73 -4.16
N SER A 512 16.27 -19.01 -3.81
CA SER A 512 17.55 -19.57 -3.40
C SER A 512 17.75 -20.98 -3.96
N LEU A 513 19.01 -21.42 -4.01
CA LEU A 513 19.38 -22.78 -4.37
C LEU A 513 20.11 -23.40 -3.17
N PRO A 514 19.39 -24.00 -2.20
CA PRO A 514 20.01 -24.57 -1.02
C PRO A 514 20.87 -25.80 -1.40
N ARG A 515 21.95 -26.05 -0.63
CA ARG A 515 22.90 -27.16 -0.88
C ARG A 515 22.22 -28.54 -0.86
N LYS A 516 21.16 -28.66 -0.06
CA LYS A 516 20.21 -29.77 -0.05
C LYS A 516 18.82 -29.16 -0.07
N LEU A 517 17.91 -29.69 -0.88
CA LEU A 517 16.53 -29.23 -0.91
C LEU A 517 15.87 -29.62 0.41
N ASP A 518 15.48 -28.62 1.19
CA ASP A 518 14.87 -28.77 2.51
C ASP A 518 13.40 -28.32 2.47
N SER A 519 12.74 -28.34 3.63
CA SER A 519 11.33 -27.95 3.77
C SER A 519 11.05 -26.48 3.45
N SER A 520 12.06 -25.62 3.33
CA SER A 520 11.89 -24.18 3.06
C SER A 520 11.47 -23.89 1.61
N VAL A 521 11.74 -24.82 0.69
CA VAL A 521 11.36 -24.71 -0.74
C VAL A 521 10.08 -25.46 -1.09
N GLU A 522 9.46 -26.10 -0.11
CA GLU A 522 8.29 -26.97 -0.29
C GLU A 522 7.00 -26.23 0.08
N TRP A 523 6.07 -26.22 -0.87
CA TRP A 523 4.79 -25.55 -0.75
C TRP A 523 3.66 -26.56 -0.92
N GLU A 524 2.74 -26.59 0.03
CA GLU A 524 1.52 -27.38 -0.01
C GLU A 524 0.38 -26.54 -0.60
N PRO A 525 -0.13 -26.88 -1.79
CA PRO A 525 -1.27 -26.18 -2.36
C PRO A 525 -2.55 -26.57 -1.64
N VAL A 526 -3.31 -25.58 -1.20
CA VAL A 526 -4.60 -25.73 -0.52
C VAL A 526 -5.66 -24.96 -1.29
N THR A 527 -6.75 -25.61 -1.66
CA THR A 527 -7.88 -24.92 -2.33
C THR A 527 -8.62 -24.03 -1.34
N ASP A 528 -9.10 -22.89 -1.83
CA ASP A 528 -10.07 -22.09 -1.08
C ASP A 528 -11.47 -22.74 -1.11
N ALA A 529 -12.36 -22.35 -0.19
CA ALA A 529 -13.71 -22.95 -0.04
C ALA A 529 -14.55 -22.95 -1.34
N ASN A 530 -14.25 -22.03 -2.26
CA ASN A 530 -14.92 -21.91 -3.56
C ASN A 530 -14.25 -22.73 -4.69
N GLY A 531 -13.10 -23.37 -4.44
CA GLY A 531 -12.40 -24.23 -5.41
C GLY A 531 -11.77 -23.51 -6.61
N VAL A 532 -11.67 -22.18 -6.61
CA VAL A 532 -11.15 -21.39 -7.76
C VAL A 532 -9.73 -20.85 -7.54
N LEU A 533 -9.39 -20.53 -6.29
CA LEU A 533 -8.10 -19.93 -5.92
C LEU A 533 -7.33 -20.91 -5.02
N VAL A 534 -6.00 -20.80 -5.06
CA VAL A 534 -5.11 -21.62 -4.25
C VAL A 534 -4.36 -20.79 -3.21
N LYS A 535 -4.17 -21.37 -2.04
CA LYS A 535 -3.26 -20.93 -0.99
C LYS A 535 -2.02 -21.81 -1.04
N LEU A 536 -0.83 -21.22 -0.99
CA LEU A 536 0.41 -21.99 -0.92
C LEU A 536 0.93 -21.96 0.52
N LYS A 537 0.85 -23.10 1.20
CA LYS A 537 1.17 -23.26 2.61
C LYS A 537 2.59 -23.80 2.77
N THR A 538 3.36 -23.24 3.68
CA THR A 538 4.66 -23.79 4.06
C THR A 538 4.46 -24.97 5.01
N ARG A 539 5.47 -25.84 5.16
CA ARG A 539 5.45 -26.94 6.15
C ARG A 539 5.25 -26.48 7.60
N TYR A 540 5.52 -25.20 7.89
CA TYR A 540 5.34 -24.59 9.21
C TYR A 540 3.96 -23.94 9.42
N GLY A 541 3.05 -24.03 8.43
CA GLY A 541 1.68 -23.52 8.52
C GLY A 541 1.48 -22.07 8.10
N ASN A 542 2.49 -21.41 7.53
CA ASN A 542 2.36 -20.04 7.00
C ASN A 542 1.91 -20.06 5.53
N TYR A 543 1.32 -18.98 5.05
CA TYR A 543 0.84 -18.90 3.66
C TYR A 543 1.63 -17.87 2.85
N LEU A 544 1.89 -18.19 1.58
CA LEU A 544 2.46 -17.26 0.61
C LEU A 544 1.53 -16.05 0.43
N ARG A 545 2.01 -14.85 0.77
CA ARG A 545 1.25 -13.60 0.78
C ARG A 545 1.82 -12.59 -0.19
N ALA A 546 0.95 -12.04 -1.04
CA ALA A 546 1.26 -10.94 -1.94
C ALA A 546 0.98 -9.59 -1.26
N ASN A 547 2.01 -8.85 -0.86
CA ASN A 547 1.81 -7.62 -0.11
C ASN A 547 1.41 -6.41 -0.98
N GLY A 548 0.26 -5.83 -0.64
CA GLY A 548 -0.16 -4.52 -1.11
C GLY A 548 0.50 -3.37 -0.34
N GLY A 549 -0.05 -2.16 -0.41
CA GLY A 549 0.32 -1.08 0.52
C GLY A 549 1.40 -0.12 0.02
N LEU A 550 2.36 0.29 0.85
CA LEU A 550 3.39 1.31 0.55
C LEU A 550 4.78 0.66 0.38
N PRO A 551 5.65 1.10 -0.54
CA PRO A 551 7.04 0.62 -0.59
C PRO A 551 7.76 0.88 0.75
N PRO A 552 8.63 -0.03 1.24
CA PRO A 552 9.15 -1.24 0.57
C PRO A 552 8.23 -2.47 0.66
N TRP A 553 7.15 -2.39 1.44
CA TRP A 553 6.18 -3.48 1.61
C TRP A 553 5.37 -3.75 0.35
N ARG A 554 5.00 -2.68 -0.37
CA ARG A 554 4.34 -2.78 -1.66
C ARG A 554 5.18 -3.62 -2.60
N ASN A 555 4.53 -4.59 -3.22
CA ASN A 555 5.10 -5.51 -4.20
C ASN A 555 6.06 -6.55 -3.61
N SER A 556 6.23 -6.62 -2.28
CA SER A 556 6.98 -7.71 -1.69
C SER A 556 6.15 -8.98 -1.58
N ILE A 557 6.85 -10.11 -1.47
CA ILE A 557 6.27 -11.41 -1.19
C ILE A 557 6.80 -11.87 0.17
N THR A 558 5.87 -12.31 1.02
CA THR A 558 6.19 -12.82 2.35
C THR A 558 5.41 -14.09 2.62
N HIS A 559 5.79 -14.87 3.63
CA HIS A 559 4.92 -15.90 4.18
C HIS A 559 4.49 -15.56 5.59
N ASP A 560 3.20 -15.71 5.88
CA ASP A 560 2.59 -15.33 7.16
C ASP A 560 1.21 -15.99 7.33
N VAL A 561 0.68 -16.01 8.55
CA VAL A 561 -0.75 -16.29 8.80
C VAL A 561 -1.45 -14.93 8.93
N PRO A 562 -2.18 -14.47 7.90
CA PRO A 562 -2.73 -13.12 7.91
C PRO A 562 -3.75 -12.97 9.04
N GLN A 563 -3.54 -12.02 9.94
CA GLN A 563 -4.55 -11.57 10.92
C GLN A 563 -5.53 -10.56 10.30
N ARG A 564 -5.11 -9.87 9.23
CA ARG A 564 -5.89 -8.94 8.41
C ARG A 564 -5.50 -9.17 6.95
N HIS A 565 -6.41 -8.86 6.02
CA HIS A 565 -6.20 -9.07 4.58
C HIS A 565 -5.99 -10.54 4.16
N HIS A 566 -6.90 -11.43 4.58
CA HIS A 566 -6.90 -12.85 4.24
C HIS A 566 -6.99 -13.14 2.74
N ASP A 567 -7.41 -12.16 1.94
CA ASP A 567 -7.44 -12.22 0.48
C ASP A 567 -6.03 -12.19 -0.15
N TRP A 568 -5.01 -11.72 0.55
CA TRP A 568 -3.66 -11.54 -0.01
C TRP A 568 -2.87 -12.85 -0.14
N ILE A 569 -3.36 -13.93 0.47
CA ILE A 569 -2.77 -15.27 0.36
C ILE A 569 -3.41 -16.12 -0.75
N LEU A 570 -4.39 -15.55 -1.45
CA LEU A 570 -5.09 -16.21 -2.54
C LEU A 570 -4.38 -15.95 -3.87
N TRP A 571 -4.14 -17.03 -4.62
CA TRP A 571 -3.46 -17.01 -5.90
C TRP A 571 -4.32 -17.70 -6.97
N SER A 572 -4.42 -17.06 -8.14
CA SER A 572 -4.91 -17.70 -9.35
C SER A 572 -3.74 -18.38 -10.06
N VAL A 573 -3.91 -19.65 -10.43
CA VAL A 573 -2.90 -20.44 -11.12
C VAL A 573 -3.24 -20.47 -12.59
N ASP A 574 -2.39 -19.90 -13.44
CA ASP A 574 -2.54 -20.02 -14.88
C ASP A 574 -1.47 -20.98 -15.43
N ILE A 575 -1.91 -22.05 -16.06
CA ILE A 575 -1.05 -23.08 -16.64
C ILE A 575 -0.49 -22.59 -17.98
N MET A 576 0.83 -22.45 -18.08
CA MET A 576 1.51 -21.97 -19.28
C MET A 576 1.98 -23.12 -20.18
N GLN A 577 2.37 -24.24 -19.59
CA GLN A 577 2.78 -25.44 -20.30
C GLN A 577 2.26 -26.65 -19.55
N THR A 578 1.62 -27.58 -20.25
CA THR A 578 1.16 -28.85 -19.68
C THR A 578 2.25 -29.93 -19.80
N ARG A 579 2.26 -30.88 -18.87
CA ARG A 579 3.06 -32.10 -19.01
C ARG A 579 2.42 -33.01 -20.07
N PRO A 580 3.21 -33.66 -20.93
CA PRO A 580 2.70 -34.74 -21.76
C PRO A 580 2.15 -35.84 -20.86
N ARG A 581 0.93 -36.30 -21.12
CA ARG A 581 0.36 -37.47 -20.45
C ARG A 581 1.22 -38.67 -20.81
N SER A 582 2.00 -39.19 -19.87
CA SER A 582 2.71 -40.45 -20.09
C SER A 582 1.67 -41.54 -20.40
N PRO A 583 1.88 -42.39 -21.42
CA PRO A 583 0.99 -43.52 -21.66
C PRO A 583 0.88 -44.39 -20.40
N PRO A 584 -0.27 -45.04 -20.16
CA PRO A 584 -0.48 -45.82 -18.94
C PRO A 584 0.61 -46.88 -18.82
N LYS A 585 1.39 -46.83 -17.72
CA LYS A 585 2.26 -47.93 -17.34
C LYS A 585 1.36 -49.10 -16.97
N VAL A 586 1.23 -50.05 -17.87
CA VAL A 586 0.70 -51.38 -17.59
C VAL A 586 1.63 -52.01 -16.56
N SER A 587 1.08 -52.29 -15.39
CA SER A 587 1.71 -53.14 -14.38
C SER A 587 1.64 -54.58 -14.87
N THR A 588 2.77 -55.11 -15.34
CA THR A 588 2.96 -56.56 -15.44
C THR A 588 4.17 -56.90 -14.58
N SER A 589 3.87 -57.61 -13.49
CA SER A 589 4.81 -58.32 -12.62
C SER A 589 5.36 -59.57 -13.30
N GLU A 590 6.49 -60.06 -12.77
CA GLU A 590 7.23 -61.30 -13.09
C GLU A 590 8.20 -61.15 -14.27
N SER A 591 9.47 -61.55 -14.22
CA SER A 591 10.31 -62.27 -13.25
C SER A 591 11.79 -62.11 -13.69
N GLU A 592 12.72 -62.52 -12.83
CA GLU A 592 14.17 -62.44 -12.99
C GLU A 592 14.71 -63.15 -14.24
N ASP A 593 15.79 -62.60 -14.84
CA ASP A 593 17.09 -63.29 -15.00
C ASP A 593 18.04 -62.57 -15.99
N ASP A 594 19.20 -62.21 -15.44
CA ASP A 594 20.55 -62.42 -15.97
C ASP A 594 21.25 -61.56 -17.06
N LEU A 595 22.45 -61.12 -16.63
CA LEU A 595 23.73 -60.89 -17.34
C LEU A 595 24.06 -59.57 -18.08
N SER A 596 25.12 -58.94 -17.53
CA SER A 596 26.31 -58.44 -18.24
C SER A 596 26.26 -57.07 -18.94
N SER A 597 26.92 -56.06 -18.37
CA SER A 597 28.32 -55.77 -18.73
C SER A 597 28.88 -54.53 -18.03
N SER A 598 30.15 -54.69 -17.66
CA SER A 598 31.09 -53.79 -16.97
C SER A 598 31.39 -52.49 -17.72
N PHE A 599 31.53 -51.37 -16.98
CA PHE A 599 32.61 -50.39 -17.20
C PHE A 599 33.01 -49.72 -15.87
N HIS A 600 34.17 -50.12 -15.33
CA HIS A 600 34.91 -49.41 -14.29
C HIS A 600 35.91 -48.44 -14.91
N LEU A 601 36.07 -47.24 -14.33
CA LEU A 601 37.34 -46.53 -14.29
C LEU A 601 37.54 -45.93 -12.89
N ILE A 602 38.53 -46.48 -12.18
CA ILE A 602 39.18 -45.91 -11.00
C ILE A 602 40.39 -45.11 -11.48
N SER A 603 40.62 -43.92 -10.93
CA SER A 603 41.98 -43.43 -10.61
C SER A 603 41.89 -42.14 -9.78
N SER A 604 42.74 -42.06 -8.76
CA SER A 604 42.81 -41.02 -7.73
C SER A 604 44.11 -40.18 -7.83
N SER A 605 44.04 -38.95 -7.30
CA SER A 605 45.11 -38.19 -6.59
C SER A 605 46.13 -37.37 -7.42
N PRO A 606 46.95 -36.44 -6.82
CA PRO A 606 46.67 -35.38 -5.81
C PRO A 606 47.41 -34.01 -6.06
N GLY A 607 47.07 -32.99 -5.25
CA GLY A 607 47.94 -31.83 -4.88
C GLY A 607 47.61 -30.49 -5.55
N LEU A 608 47.83 -29.28 -4.98
CA LEU A 608 48.16 -28.76 -3.65
C LEU A 608 48.02 -27.21 -3.74
N SER A 609 47.60 -26.55 -2.65
CA SER A 609 47.87 -25.14 -2.28
C SER A 609 47.19 -23.97 -3.03
N SER A 610 46.29 -23.28 -2.32
CA SER A 610 46.44 -21.84 -2.06
C SER A 610 45.75 -21.48 -0.74
N ARG A 611 46.52 -20.82 0.12
CA ARG A 611 46.27 -20.50 1.52
C ARG A 611 45.83 -19.04 1.59
N HIS A 612 44.59 -18.79 1.97
CA HIS A 612 44.19 -17.50 2.55
C HIS A 612 43.58 -17.78 3.91
N GLU A 613 44.26 -17.29 4.93
CA GLU A 613 43.81 -17.30 6.32
C GLU A 613 42.77 -16.20 6.51
N ASP A 614 41.57 -16.61 6.90
CA ASP A 614 40.59 -15.75 7.55
C ASP A 614 40.36 -16.29 8.98
N PRO A 615 40.20 -15.41 9.99
CA PRO A 615 40.30 -15.77 11.41
C PRO A 615 39.08 -16.56 11.92
N PRO A 616 39.23 -17.39 12.98
CA PRO A 616 38.16 -18.24 13.48
C PRO A 616 37.19 -17.43 14.34
N MET A 617 36.03 -17.07 13.80
CA MET A 617 34.88 -16.76 14.65
C MET A 617 34.37 -18.07 15.25
N LYS A 618 34.74 -18.31 16.51
CA LYS A 618 34.24 -19.39 17.36
C LYS A 618 32.72 -19.28 17.42
N SER A 619 31.99 -20.19 16.77
CA SER A 619 30.59 -20.42 17.11
C SER A 619 30.54 -21.19 18.44
N GLU A 620 30.24 -20.49 19.53
CA GLU A 620 29.70 -21.12 20.72
C GLU A 620 28.42 -21.85 20.31
N GLY A 621 28.40 -23.18 20.49
CA GLY A 621 27.22 -23.99 20.17
C GLY A 621 26.04 -23.66 21.10
N ARG A 622 24.88 -24.28 20.86
CA ARG A 622 23.70 -24.13 21.73
C ARG A 622 23.89 -24.89 23.05
N LEU A 623 23.45 -24.32 24.16
CA LEU A 623 23.45 -24.94 25.48
C LEU A 623 22.24 -25.87 25.63
N ILE A 624 22.46 -27.14 25.94
CA ILE A 624 21.41 -28.13 26.19
C ILE A 624 21.38 -28.44 27.67
N TYR A 625 20.27 -28.17 28.34
CA TYR A 625 19.93 -28.70 29.66
C TYR A 625 19.18 -30.00 29.48
N TYR A 626 19.56 -31.06 30.20
CA TYR A 626 18.87 -32.33 30.14
C TYR A 626 18.47 -32.83 31.53
N TYR A 627 17.38 -33.59 31.55
CA TYR A 627 16.87 -34.28 32.74
C TYR A 627 16.61 -35.73 32.37
N VAL A 628 16.91 -36.67 33.25
CA VAL A 628 16.61 -38.09 33.03
C VAL A 628 15.30 -38.41 33.74
N ALA A 629 14.32 -38.94 33.00
CA ALA A 629 13.06 -39.38 33.59
C ALA A 629 13.25 -40.72 34.30
N ASP A 630 12.55 -40.92 35.42
CA ASP A 630 12.55 -42.18 36.15
C ASP A 630 11.67 -43.27 35.48
N ASP A 631 11.61 -44.44 36.09
CA ASP A 631 10.88 -45.60 35.56
C ASP A 631 9.36 -45.37 35.47
N ASP A 632 8.82 -44.39 36.20
CA ASP A 632 7.41 -43.98 36.14
C ASP A 632 7.17 -42.75 35.23
N GLY A 633 8.23 -42.20 34.64
CA GLY A 633 8.19 -41.09 33.69
C GLY A 633 8.13 -39.70 34.36
N ASP A 634 8.36 -39.63 35.67
CA ASP A 634 8.46 -38.37 36.40
C ASP A 634 9.88 -37.81 36.30
N VAL A 635 9.99 -36.48 36.36
CA VAL A 635 11.24 -35.74 36.18
C VAL A 635 11.51 -34.95 37.43
N SER A 636 12.59 -35.27 38.17
CA SER A 636 13.00 -34.45 39.31
C SER A 636 13.43 -33.07 38.83
N ASP A 637 12.68 -32.02 39.20
CA ASP A 637 13.05 -30.62 38.96
C ASP A 637 14.15 -30.18 39.96
N ASP A 638 15.27 -30.89 39.96
CA ASP A 638 16.44 -30.48 40.73
C ASP A 638 16.98 -29.17 40.17
N LYS A 639 17.21 -28.19 41.05
CA LYS A 639 17.59 -26.81 40.69
C LYS A 639 18.94 -26.67 39.98
N ASN A 640 19.63 -27.79 39.71
CA ASN A 640 20.96 -27.84 39.11
C ASN A 640 21.01 -28.86 37.96
N ALA A 641 20.18 -28.64 36.94
CA ALA A 641 20.11 -29.49 35.76
C ALA A 641 21.45 -29.56 35.01
N PRO A 642 21.97 -30.76 34.70
CA PRO A 642 23.18 -30.91 33.89
C PRO A 642 23.05 -30.23 32.52
N SER A 643 24.13 -29.65 32.03
CA SER A 643 24.14 -29.00 30.71
C SER A 643 25.45 -29.12 29.95
N PHE A 644 25.36 -29.06 28.61
CA PHE A 644 26.53 -29.07 27.73
C PHE A 644 26.30 -28.22 26.47
N HIS A 645 27.39 -27.83 25.82
CA HIS A 645 27.33 -27.13 24.53
C HIS A 645 27.25 -28.13 23.37
N PHE A 646 26.28 -27.91 22.48
CA PHE A 646 25.99 -28.74 21.32
C PHE A 646 26.16 -27.93 20.03
N LYS A 647 26.89 -28.46 19.05
CA LYS A 647 27.17 -27.78 17.77
C LYS A 647 26.49 -28.43 16.56
N GLY A 648 25.78 -29.54 16.78
CA GLY A 648 25.07 -30.25 15.73
C GLY A 648 23.73 -29.60 15.39
N TYR A 649 23.17 -30.03 14.26
CA TYR A 649 21.89 -29.53 13.73
C TYR A 649 20.81 -30.62 13.70
N GLY A 650 21.23 -31.89 13.81
CA GLY A 650 20.34 -33.05 13.79
C GLY A 650 19.88 -33.49 15.18
N LEU A 651 18.70 -34.11 15.23
CA LEU A 651 18.24 -34.83 16.42
C LEU A 651 19.05 -36.11 16.66
N GLU A 652 19.47 -36.79 15.58
CA GLU A 652 20.33 -37.98 15.64
C GLU A 652 21.65 -37.69 16.38
N GLU A 653 22.32 -36.61 15.99
CA GLU A 653 23.58 -36.15 16.59
C GLU A 653 23.41 -35.76 18.06
N LEU A 654 22.26 -35.18 18.43
CA LEU A 654 21.96 -34.84 19.82
C LEU A 654 21.66 -36.10 20.64
N THR A 655 20.95 -37.05 20.06
CA THR A 655 20.60 -38.32 20.70
C THR A 655 21.88 -39.10 21.00
N GLN A 656 22.77 -39.26 20.02
CA GLN A 656 24.07 -39.90 20.21
C GLN A 656 24.89 -39.22 21.33
N LYS A 657 24.92 -37.89 21.35
CA LYS A 657 25.64 -37.17 22.41
C LYS A 657 25.00 -37.34 23.78
N LEU A 658 23.67 -37.39 23.87
CA LEU A 658 22.97 -37.64 25.13
C LEU A 658 23.20 -39.07 25.62
N GLU A 659 23.32 -40.05 24.72
CA GLU A 659 23.70 -41.42 25.07
C GLU A 659 25.13 -41.50 25.63
N GLU A 660 26.07 -40.75 25.04
CA GLU A 660 27.44 -40.64 25.55
C GLU A 660 27.51 -39.98 26.94
N GLU A 661 26.75 -38.91 27.17
CA GLU A 661 26.74 -38.16 28.44
C GLU A 661 25.98 -38.88 29.55
N THR A 662 24.91 -39.62 29.22
CA THR A 662 24.07 -40.32 30.22
C THR A 662 24.46 -41.80 30.39
N GLY A 663 25.21 -42.38 29.46
CA GLY A 663 25.55 -43.81 29.44
C GLY A 663 24.38 -44.75 29.11
N LEU A 664 23.22 -44.20 28.75
CA LEU A 664 22.01 -44.94 28.40
C LEU A 664 21.98 -45.22 26.88
N LYS A 665 21.39 -46.35 26.48
CA LYS A 665 21.23 -46.75 25.07
C LYS A 665 19.75 -46.77 24.67
N ASP A 666 19.48 -46.52 23.40
CA ASP A 666 18.15 -46.51 22.80
C ASP A 666 17.20 -45.50 23.48
N ILE A 667 17.74 -44.31 23.80
CA ILE A 667 17.02 -43.28 24.53
C ILE A 667 15.97 -42.57 23.68
N ILE A 668 14.90 -42.12 24.32
CA ILE A 668 13.90 -41.25 23.69
C ILE A 668 14.12 -39.82 24.20
N VAL A 669 14.49 -38.92 23.29
CA VAL A 669 14.65 -37.49 23.61
C VAL A 669 13.30 -36.79 23.52
N CYS A 670 12.77 -36.34 24.65
CA CYS A 670 11.52 -35.64 24.78
C CYS A 670 11.73 -34.15 25.09
N SER A 671 10.71 -33.34 24.84
CA SER A 671 10.63 -31.98 25.37
C SER A 671 9.39 -31.85 26.25
N ARG A 672 9.49 -31.06 27.31
CA ARG A 672 8.42 -30.85 28.29
C ARG A 672 7.61 -29.63 27.90
N ASN A 673 6.30 -29.80 27.74
CA ASN A 673 5.40 -28.67 27.54
C ASN A 673 5.28 -27.89 28.85
N LEU A 674 5.65 -26.61 28.83
CA LEU A 674 5.67 -25.72 30.01
C LEU A 674 4.27 -25.44 30.59
N ILE A 675 3.20 -25.74 29.85
CA ILE A 675 1.82 -25.41 30.24
C ILE A 675 1.12 -26.58 30.94
N ASN A 676 1.41 -27.82 30.54
CA ASN A 676 0.74 -29.02 31.09
C ASN A 676 1.71 -30.07 31.65
N GLY A 677 3.02 -29.81 31.60
CA GLY A 677 4.06 -30.71 32.09
C GLY A 677 4.24 -32.00 31.28
N LYS A 678 3.43 -32.24 30.24
CA LYS A 678 3.51 -33.47 29.44
C LYS A 678 4.76 -33.49 28.57
N LEU A 679 5.42 -34.64 28.56
CA LEU A 679 6.56 -34.92 27.70
C LEU A 679 6.08 -35.28 26.29
N TYR A 680 6.74 -34.77 25.26
CA TYR A 680 6.48 -35.20 23.88
C TYR A 680 7.81 -35.56 23.21
N PRO A 681 7.88 -36.68 22.47
CA PRO A 681 9.11 -37.10 21.81
C PRO A 681 9.48 -36.11 20.70
N LEU A 682 10.73 -35.66 20.70
CA LEU A 682 11.28 -34.93 19.58
C LEU A 682 11.42 -35.93 18.42
N ARG A 683 10.78 -35.64 17.29
CA ARG A 683 10.85 -36.44 16.05
C ARG A 683 11.29 -35.62 14.84
N LEU A 684 11.58 -34.35 15.06
CA LEU A 684 11.95 -33.37 14.03
C LEU A 684 13.38 -32.88 14.30
N ALA A 685 14.04 -32.36 13.26
CA ALA A 685 15.33 -31.69 13.40
C ALA A 685 15.25 -30.52 14.41
N LEU A 686 16.34 -30.27 15.12
CA LEU A 686 16.35 -29.28 16.20
C LEU A 686 16.10 -27.87 15.65
N PRO A 687 15.30 -27.03 16.31
CA PRO A 687 15.04 -25.67 15.83
C PRO A 687 16.35 -24.88 15.72
N PRO A 688 16.68 -24.29 14.56
CA PRO A 688 17.75 -23.31 14.49
C PRO A 688 17.33 -22.05 15.28
N ASN A 689 18.27 -21.44 16.01
CA ASN A 689 18.09 -20.21 16.83
C ASN A 689 17.48 -20.34 18.24
N LYS A 690 17.49 -21.52 18.87
CA LYS A 690 17.39 -21.59 20.35
C LYS A 690 18.79 -21.74 20.96
N PRO A 691 19.37 -20.68 21.56
CA PRO A 691 20.69 -20.76 22.18
C PRO A 691 20.68 -21.67 23.41
N THR A 692 19.51 -21.91 24.02
CA THR A 692 19.34 -22.79 25.17
C THR A 692 18.12 -23.70 24.95
N MET A 693 18.23 -24.99 25.26
CA MET A 693 17.13 -25.96 25.14
C MET A 693 17.08 -26.88 26.36
N HIS A 694 15.89 -27.17 26.85
CA HIS A 694 15.65 -28.17 27.89
C HIS A 694 15.06 -29.43 27.23
N VAL A 695 15.69 -30.57 27.46
CA VAL A 695 15.24 -31.89 26.98
C VAL A 695 15.10 -32.86 28.14
N VAL A 696 14.24 -33.85 27.97
CA VAL A 696 14.06 -34.95 28.92
C VAL A 696 14.47 -36.23 28.21
N VAL A 697 15.42 -36.94 28.78
CA VAL A 697 15.90 -38.23 28.31
C VAL A 697 15.05 -39.30 28.99
N VAL A 698 14.32 -40.08 28.20
CA VAL A 698 13.48 -41.17 28.71
C VAL A 698 14.15 -42.50 28.33
N PRO A 699 14.56 -43.32 29.32
CA PRO A 699 15.06 -44.66 29.04
C PRO A 699 13.95 -45.55 28.44
N PRO A 700 14.30 -46.50 27.56
CA PRO A 700 13.31 -47.42 26.98
C PRO A 700 12.62 -48.33 28.02
N THR A 701 13.23 -48.50 29.20
CA THR A 701 12.69 -49.26 30.34
C THR A 701 11.59 -48.54 31.12
N SER A 702 11.41 -47.22 30.91
CA SER A 702 10.40 -46.43 31.62
C SER A 702 8.99 -46.75 31.10
N ARG A 703 8.00 -46.84 32.00
CA ARG A 703 6.59 -47.13 31.65
C ARG A 703 5.98 -46.12 30.66
N GLY A 704 6.59 -44.93 30.52
CA GLY A 704 6.22 -43.93 29.52
C GLY A 704 6.65 -44.26 28.07
N SER A 705 7.44 -45.31 27.85
CA SER A 705 7.89 -45.73 26.51
C SER A 705 6.84 -46.54 25.73
N ASN A 706 5.89 -47.18 26.43
CA ASN A 706 4.89 -48.07 25.83
C ASN A 706 3.54 -47.38 25.58
N THR A 707 3.33 -47.04 24.31
CA THR A 707 2.03 -46.96 23.59
C THR A 707 1.06 -45.79 23.87
N SER A 708 0.70 -45.12 22.76
CA SER A 708 -0.66 -44.64 22.43
C SER A 708 -1.33 -43.50 23.22
N SER A 709 -0.63 -42.79 24.12
CA SER A 709 -1.23 -41.68 24.89
C SER A 709 -0.80 -40.26 24.46
N PHE A 710 -0.27 -40.11 23.24
CA PHE A 710 0.09 -38.81 22.67
C PHE A 710 -0.67 -38.55 21.38
N SER A 711 -1.96 -38.20 21.51
CA SER A 711 -2.74 -37.44 20.51
C SER A 711 -3.15 -36.12 21.12
#